data_AF-A0A094D0F4-F1
#
_entry.id   AF-A0A094D0F4-F1
#
_cell.length_a   1.000
_cell.length_b   1.000
_cell.length_c   1.000
_cell.angle_alpha   90.00
_cell.angle_beta   90.00
_cell.angle_gamma   90.00
#
_symmetry.space_group_name_H-M   'P 1'
#
loop_
_entity.id
_entity.type
_entity.pdbx_description
1 polymer ?
#
loop_
_entity_poly.entity_id
_entity_poly.type
_entity_poly.pdbx_seq_one_letter_code
_entity_poly.pdbx_strand_id
1 'polypeptide(L)'
;MTESNIQGGFRGAGLLLFDPNKVISTLDLNLPLLKTTPQSSRPGTAQPWVSQTPNNPIEASSQSTFIKNRIAHHQNSSPTSIYAAVDQFTKGASQIMHQLALLKAENQNLRQANEVLSKRRKARKTRIQQGGSLSQQEAQELQDERDVVQAIIIMGDISTEQEAQLPIDQPLHGGCSKIPSQSLPASGVALSGWRWRQLGLTSNVEWNACMHSKPTTEIFTDLLNAKKIPDPFLDENEKLVQWVGESDWEYACDFTHNAANVHAFQDLVFDGLDTIAFVYLNEELVLESTNMFHVHRINVTGKLHDGLNNLRIIFHSALKYGKDIERKRGHYRSFNGDHSRMHVRKAQYHYGWDWGPVIMSCGPYREVRLESYDAKINNIFVDSQLSYDLQQANVNVSFDSAINQDVEVDVCMTSPSSIRYYGTAMVYKSDTGGIVSLSIPNPELWYPIGHGSQIFYAVYIELKGSNGTVLQSTTKKVGMRRVRLVQNPLEDQPGSSFYFEINNNPVYSCGANWIPGHSFLTSMTGSDYTAALTALTSSNQNMIRVWAGGIYEPDIFYEECDRLGILVWQDFMFACGRYPCYPEFAASVKKEAVDQVLRLRNFCSIIVYAGNNEDYCIAENLKLDWNTDDNSGDWRTTNFPARTIYETYLPSIIAKYSPSVPYHPGSPWGGNGTEDPTVGDTHQWNVWHGSQERYQLWDKLVSRFVSEFGMLSFPSVKTINKFVTDPKQRYPQSSVLDHHNKADGSERRLALYVMENLRVNAMDVESWVYATQLMQAECLSFAYRSCRREWRGPSREYCGGNLVWQLNDCWPTQSWSLIDFYGDRKLAYYAIKRVSANLSLGINRTTPELKALKGPPEKITDPPHDLSFKMYIFDVWATNMTVNNFDAKIEVRLFDIMTGALVEEKHLPLCSLAANRTTELDEDSAVLQTTAIQARMFTPDGTLIARASDWPQPLKYVLLPCALDMGISLTVMDGLVEIRSETPVKCVQLYLADGSRDDVIWEDNGIDVFPRDVYVIKAQGLEKGDDVRMRFYGSS
;
A
#
# COMPACT_ATOMS: atom_id res chain seq x y z
N MET A 1 44.03 -9.46 -30.26
CA MET A 1 43.85 -10.93 -30.20
C MET A 1 44.90 -11.55 -31.12
N THR A 2 45.68 -12.56 -30.69
CA THR A 2 46.74 -13.16 -31.52
C THR A 2 46.21 -14.33 -32.34
N GLU A 3 46.86 -14.66 -33.46
CA GLU A 3 46.50 -15.81 -34.31
C GLU A 3 46.40 -17.12 -33.52
N SER A 4 47.35 -17.34 -32.59
CA SER A 4 47.34 -18.51 -31.70
C SER A 4 46.10 -18.58 -30.81
N ASN A 5 45.54 -17.44 -30.39
CA ASN A 5 44.32 -17.41 -29.56
C ASN A 5 43.07 -17.69 -30.39
N ILE A 6 43.03 -17.20 -31.63
CA ILE A 6 41.92 -17.44 -32.56
C ILE A 6 41.89 -18.93 -32.94
N GLN A 7 43.04 -19.48 -33.36
CA GLN A 7 43.16 -20.90 -33.67
C GLN A 7 42.87 -21.78 -32.45
N GLY A 8 43.30 -21.37 -31.26
CA GLY A 8 42.98 -22.04 -29.99
C GLY A 8 41.49 -22.05 -29.67
N GLY A 9 40.79 -20.94 -29.90
CA GLY A 9 39.34 -20.83 -29.72
C GLY A 9 38.55 -21.76 -30.63
N PHE A 10 38.88 -21.81 -31.93
CA PHE A 10 38.22 -22.74 -32.87
C PHE A 10 38.51 -24.21 -32.55
N ARG A 11 39.73 -24.52 -32.11
CA ARG A 11 40.08 -25.87 -31.66
C ARG A 11 39.32 -26.28 -30.39
N GLY A 12 39.14 -25.35 -29.45
CA GLY A 12 38.32 -25.56 -28.25
C GLY A 12 36.84 -25.78 -28.55
N ALA A 13 36.35 -25.24 -29.66
CA ALA A 13 34.99 -25.46 -30.15
C ALA A 13 34.85 -26.69 -31.09
N GLY A 14 35.92 -27.47 -31.29
CA GLY A 14 35.90 -28.68 -32.11
C GLY A 14 35.87 -28.44 -33.64
N LEU A 15 36.18 -27.22 -34.10
CA LEU A 15 36.16 -26.84 -35.51
C LEU A 15 37.59 -26.73 -36.07
N LEU A 16 37.87 -27.41 -37.18
CA LEU A 16 39.15 -27.37 -37.89
C LEU A 16 39.05 -26.46 -39.12
N LEU A 17 39.73 -25.31 -39.07
CA LEU A 17 39.75 -24.34 -40.16
C LEU A 17 40.68 -24.83 -41.28
N PHE A 18 40.14 -24.98 -42.50
CA PHE A 18 40.88 -25.44 -43.67
C PHE A 18 41.94 -24.43 -44.17
N ASP A 19 41.69 -23.13 -43.98
CA ASP A 19 42.65 -22.04 -44.23
C ASP A 19 42.47 -20.90 -43.20
N PRO A 20 43.26 -20.90 -42.11
CA PRO A 20 43.14 -19.93 -41.04
C PRO A 20 43.40 -18.48 -41.47
N ASN A 21 44.24 -18.26 -42.48
CA ASN A 21 44.67 -16.93 -42.91
C ASN A 21 43.53 -16.13 -43.52
N LYS A 22 42.61 -16.82 -44.21
CA LYS A 22 41.45 -16.19 -44.85
C LYS A 22 40.49 -15.59 -43.82
N VAL A 23 40.23 -16.31 -42.71
CA VAL A 23 39.38 -15.83 -41.61
C VAL A 23 40.00 -14.63 -40.90
N ILE A 24 41.32 -14.67 -40.68
CA ILE A 24 42.07 -13.58 -40.05
C ILE A 24 42.02 -12.31 -40.92
N SER A 25 42.10 -12.46 -42.24
CA SER A 25 42.09 -11.32 -43.19
C SER A 25 40.75 -10.60 -43.33
N THR A 26 39.64 -11.22 -42.92
CA THR A 26 38.28 -10.68 -43.03
C THR A 26 37.71 -10.13 -41.71
N LEU A 27 38.46 -10.24 -40.61
CA LEU A 27 38.05 -9.71 -39.31
C LEU A 27 38.32 -8.19 -39.25
N ASP A 28 37.34 -7.40 -39.70
CA ASP A 28 37.37 -5.94 -39.59
C ASP A 28 36.75 -5.50 -38.24
N LEU A 29 37.60 -5.07 -37.30
CA LEU A 29 37.21 -4.64 -35.96
C LEU A 29 37.12 -3.11 -35.89
N ASN A 30 35.95 -2.55 -36.21
CA ASN A 30 35.63 -1.16 -35.92
C ASN A 30 34.88 -1.05 -34.58
N LEU A 31 35.60 -0.69 -33.51
CA LEU A 31 35.02 -0.20 -32.26
C LEU A 31 35.50 1.24 -32.02
N PRO A 32 34.60 2.23 -31.83
CA PRO A 32 34.99 3.60 -31.56
C PRO A 32 35.63 3.76 -30.16
N LEU A 33 36.64 4.62 -30.15
CA LEU A 33 37.53 4.99 -29.04
C LEU A 33 36.81 5.27 -27.70
N LEU A 34 37.05 4.41 -26.72
CA LEU A 34 37.02 4.76 -25.29
C LEU A 34 38.45 4.83 -24.76
N LYS A 35 38.75 5.96 -24.12
CA LYS A 35 40.05 6.32 -23.54
C LYS A 35 40.50 5.31 -22.48
N THR A 36 41.59 4.63 -22.79
CA THR A 36 42.72 4.24 -21.92
C THR A 36 42.48 4.17 -20.40
N THR A 37 42.33 2.95 -19.91
CA THR A 37 42.71 2.53 -18.55
C THR A 37 44.22 2.26 -18.53
N PRO A 38 45.02 2.74 -17.55
CA PRO A 38 46.45 2.44 -17.48
C PRO A 38 46.73 0.99 -17.07
N GLN A 39 47.71 0.39 -17.73
CA GLN A 39 48.30 -0.92 -17.42
C GLN A 39 49.04 -0.94 -16.08
N SER A 40 48.98 -2.12 -15.47
CA SER A 40 49.77 -2.62 -14.34
C SER A 40 51.29 -2.50 -14.55
N SER A 41 51.99 -2.01 -13.53
CA SER A 41 53.45 -2.11 -13.39
C SER A 41 53.89 -3.50 -12.90
N ARG A 42 55.02 -3.98 -13.45
CA ARG A 42 55.77 -5.20 -13.09
C ARG A 42 56.22 -5.26 -11.61
N PRO A 43 56.50 -6.46 -11.07
CA PRO A 43 56.90 -6.66 -9.67
C PRO A 43 58.37 -6.25 -9.45
N GLY A 44 58.57 -5.26 -8.59
CA GLY A 44 59.89 -4.84 -8.12
C GLY A 44 59.72 -4.00 -6.86
N THR A 45 60.22 -4.53 -5.74
CA THR A 45 60.25 -3.93 -4.39
C THR A 45 58.90 -3.47 -3.82
N ALA A 46 58.24 -4.36 -3.07
CA ALA A 46 57.20 -3.95 -2.12
C ALA A 46 57.80 -2.91 -1.16
N GLN A 47 57.15 -1.75 -1.03
CA GLN A 47 57.43 -0.84 0.09
C GLN A 47 57.25 -1.63 1.40
N PRO A 48 58.23 -1.63 2.32
CA PRO A 48 58.06 -2.31 3.60
C PRO A 48 56.94 -1.61 4.38
N TRP A 49 55.89 -2.36 4.70
CA TRP A 49 54.81 -1.89 5.56
C TRP A 49 55.36 -1.48 6.94
N VAL A 50 54.99 -0.29 7.41
CA VAL A 50 55.36 0.26 8.72
C VAL A 50 54.20 -0.01 9.68
N SER A 51 54.46 -0.73 10.77
CA SER A 51 53.44 -1.05 11.77
C SER A 51 52.97 0.18 12.53
N GLN A 52 51.66 0.44 12.60
CA GLN A 52 51.06 1.54 13.37
C GLN A 52 49.97 1.02 14.33
N THR A 53 49.74 1.72 15.44
CA THR A 53 48.69 1.37 16.42
C THR A 53 47.31 1.82 15.91
N PRO A 54 46.27 0.96 15.87
CA PRO A 54 44.94 1.34 15.41
C PRO A 54 44.18 2.15 16.47
N ASN A 55 43.47 3.21 16.06
CA ASN A 55 42.79 4.14 16.97
C ASN A 55 41.26 4.02 16.96
N ASN A 56 40.69 3.22 16.07
CA ASN A 56 39.24 2.97 15.99
C ASN A 56 38.92 1.52 15.55
N PRO A 57 37.67 1.04 15.71
CA PRO A 57 37.28 -0.35 15.42
C PRO A 57 37.44 -0.77 13.96
N ILE A 58 37.33 0.20 13.03
CA ILE A 58 37.48 -0.02 11.59
C ILE A 58 38.95 -0.28 11.25
N GLU A 59 39.87 0.53 11.80
CA GLU A 59 41.32 0.34 11.69
C GLU A 59 41.78 -0.97 12.31
N ALA A 60 41.22 -1.35 13.47
CA ALA A 60 41.51 -2.62 14.14
C ALA A 60 41.04 -3.83 13.31
N SER A 61 39.86 -3.75 12.68
CA SER A 61 39.34 -4.80 11.81
C SER A 61 40.18 -4.96 10.53
N SER A 62 40.61 -3.84 9.95
CA SER A 62 41.49 -3.84 8.77
C SER A 62 42.86 -4.47 9.07
N GLN A 63 43.50 -4.09 10.18
CA GLN A 63 44.77 -4.71 10.60
C GLN A 63 44.61 -6.18 10.99
N SER A 64 43.52 -6.56 11.66
CA SER A 64 43.22 -7.95 12.02
C SER A 64 43.07 -8.84 10.77
N THR A 65 42.36 -8.34 9.76
CA THR A 65 42.17 -9.03 8.48
C THR A 65 43.50 -9.19 7.74
N PHE A 66 44.35 -8.17 7.76
CA PHE A 66 45.68 -8.23 7.16
C PHE A 66 46.61 -9.23 7.88
N ILE A 67 46.61 -9.26 9.22
CA ILE A 67 47.38 -10.24 10.01
C ILE A 67 46.89 -11.66 9.72
N LYS A 68 45.58 -11.89 9.69
CA LYS A 68 44.98 -13.20 9.33
C LYS A 68 45.41 -13.67 7.93
N ASN A 69 45.39 -12.76 6.95
CA ASN A 69 45.82 -13.06 5.59
C ASN A 69 47.32 -13.37 5.50
N ARG A 70 48.16 -12.69 6.28
CA ARG A 70 49.62 -12.92 6.29
C ARG A 70 50.01 -14.23 6.98
N ILE A 71 49.26 -14.64 8.01
CA ILE A 71 49.41 -15.95 8.67
C ILE A 71 48.99 -17.07 7.71
N ALA A 72 47.88 -16.89 6.98
CA ALA A 72 47.36 -17.89 6.03
C ALA A 72 48.32 -18.19 4.85
N HIS A 73 49.21 -17.25 4.50
CA HIS A 73 50.13 -17.36 3.35
C HIS A 73 51.59 -17.61 3.74
N HIS A 74 51.88 -17.96 4.99
CA HIS A 74 53.26 -18.02 5.49
C HIS A 74 53.95 -19.37 5.18
N GLN A 75 54.74 -19.42 4.11
CA GLN A 75 55.71 -20.49 3.85
C GLN A 75 57.11 -19.87 3.63
N ASN A 76 58.02 -20.07 4.60
CA ASN A 76 59.48 -19.87 4.50
C ASN A 76 60.11 -18.45 4.62
N SER A 77 59.55 -17.51 5.39
CA SER A 77 60.27 -16.26 5.79
C SER A 77 60.22 -15.99 7.31
N SER A 78 61.08 -15.11 7.86
CA SER A 78 61.19 -14.87 9.31
C SER A 78 59.91 -14.26 9.93
N PRO A 79 59.41 -14.76 11.09
CA PRO A 79 58.17 -14.31 11.72
C PRO A 79 58.21 -12.90 12.36
N THR A 80 59.35 -12.20 12.29
CA THR A 80 59.59 -10.89 12.94
C THR A 80 58.53 -9.83 12.57
N SER A 81 58.02 -9.84 11.33
CA SER A 81 56.98 -8.88 10.90
C SER A 81 55.58 -9.18 11.44
N ILE A 82 55.32 -10.42 11.85
CA ILE A 82 54.06 -10.84 12.47
C ILE A 82 54.07 -10.49 13.95
N TYR A 83 55.19 -10.70 14.66
CA TYR A 83 55.32 -10.30 16.06
C TYR A 83 55.14 -8.80 16.25
N ALA A 84 55.76 -7.97 15.40
CA ALA A 84 55.56 -6.51 15.45
C ALA A 84 54.09 -6.08 15.23
N ALA A 85 53.34 -6.81 14.39
CA ALA A 85 51.92 -6.51 14.14
C ALA A 85 51.04 -6.94 15.33
N VAL A 86 51.35 -8.07 15.98
CA VAL A 86 50.68 -8.51 17.21
C VAL A 86 50.97 -7.56 18.37
N ASP A 87 52.19 -7.04 18.50
CA ASP A 87 52.54 -6.06 19.53
C ASP A 87 51.77 -4.74 19.36
N GLN A 88 51.60 -4.25 18.13
CA GLN A 88 50.79 -3.05 17.86
C GLN A 88 49.30 -3.27 18.12
N PHE A 89 48.77 -4.44 17.77
CA PHE A 89 47.39 -4.79 18.10
C PHE A 89 47.17 -4.86 19.62
N THR A 90 48.12 -5.46 20.34
CA THR A 90 48.11 -5.53 21.81
C THR A 90 48.17 -4.15 22.45
N LYS A 91 48.96 -3.23 21.87
CA LYS A 91 49.05 -1.83 22.31
C LYS A 91 47.74 -1.06 22.06
N GLY A 92 47.11 -1.23 20.90
CA GLY A 92 45.82 -0.62 20.57
C GLY A 92 44.68 -1.13 21.45
N ALA A 93 44.60 -2.44 21.65
CA ALA A 93 43.63 -3.05 22.57
C ALA A 93 43.82 -2.53 24.00
N SER A 94 45.08 -2.38 24.44
CA SER A 94 45.41 -1.82 25.75
C SER A 94 44.99 -0.35 25.87
N GLN A 95 45.17 0.49 24.85
CA GLN A 95 44.71 1.89 24.86
C GLN A 95 43.18 2.01 24.93
N ILE A 96 42.46 1.19 24.17
CA ILE A 96 40.99 1.14 24.22
C ILE A 96 40.51 0.70 25.60
N MET A 97 41.14 -0.31 26.20
CA MET A 97 40.78 -0.75 27.56
C MET A 97 41.05 0.32 28.62
N HIS A 98 42.14 1.09 28.50
CA HIS A 98 42.39 2.24 29.40
C HIS A 98 41.36 3.37 29.19
N GLN A 99 40.99 3.69 27.95
CA GLN A 99 39.93 4.67 27.68
C GLN A 99 38.58 4.21 28.23
N LEU A 100 38.22 2.94 28.07
CA LEU A 100 36.99 2.38 28.62
C LEU A 100 36.99 2.40 30.14
N ALA A 101 38.13 2.13 30.78
CA ALA A 101 38.27 2.23 32.23
C ALA A 101 38.12 3.68 32.72
N LEU A 102 38.71 4.64 32.01
CA LEU A 102 38.58 6.08 32.30
C LEU A 102 37.13 6.55 32.13
N LEU A 103 36.47 6.20 31.01
CA LEU A 103 35.06 6.50 30.76
C LEU A 103 34.14 5.87 31.82
N LYS A 104 34.43 4.65 32.26
CA LYS A 104 33.65 3.99 33.32
C LYS A 104 33.83 4.68 34.67
N ALA A 105 35.04 5.13 34.99
CA ALA A 105 35.31 5.93 36.18
C ALA A 105 34.63 7.31 36.11
N GLU A 106 34.68 7.97 34.96
CA GLU A 106 34.00 9.25 34.73
C GLU A 106 32.47 9.10 34.82
N ASN A 107 31.90 8.04 34.24
CA ASN A 107 30.48 7.74 34.35
C ASN A 107 30.07 7.43 35.80
N GLN A 108 30.90 6.73 36.57
CA GLN A 108 30.68 6.51 37.99
C GLN A 108 30.74 7.82 38.79
N ASN A 109 31.71 8.69 38.51
CA ASN A 109 31.81 10.01 39.13
C ASN A 109 30.58 10.88 38.79
N LEU A 110 30.13 10.87 37.54
CA LEU A 110 28.92 11.57 37.10
C LEU A 110 27.66 11.03 37.78
N ARG A 111 27.54 9.70 37.93
CA ARG A 111 26.42 9.08 38.65
C ARG A 111 26.43 9.46 40.14
N GLN A 112 27.60 9.45 40.79
CA GLN A 112 27.71 9.90 42.18
C GLN A 112 27.41 11.40 42.33
N ALA A 113 27.90 12.24 41.42
CA ALA A 113 27.60 13.67 41.40
C ALA A 113 26.09 13.92 41.21
N ASN A 114 25.45 13.17 40.31
CA ASN A 114 24.00 13.24 40.12
C ASN A 114 23.22 12.76 41.35
N GLU A 115 23.70 11.74 42.05
CA GLU A 115 23.05 11.26 43.27
C GLU A 115 23.16 12.28 44.42
N VAL A 116 24.31 12.94 44.56
CA VAL A 116 24.53 14.04 45.51
C VAL A 116 23.65 15.25 45.16
N LEU A 117 23.56 15.62 43.88
CA LEU A 117 22.66 16.67 43.41
C LEU A 117 21.20 16.32 43.66
N SER A 118 20.79 15.08 43.41
CA SER A 118 19.43 14.59 43.68
C SER A 118 19.08 14.63 45.18
N LYS A 119 20.03 14.25 46.06
CA LYS A 119 19.85 14.37 47.52
C LYS A 119 19.75 15.83 47.97
N ARG A 120 20.57 16.74 47.41
CA ARG A 120 20.47 18.19 47.67
C ARG A 120 19.15 18.78 47.17
N ARG A 121 18.66 18.37 45.99
CA ARG A 121 17.35 18.76 45.44
C ARG A 121 16.20 18.30 46.34
N LYS A 122 16.23 17.04 46.81
CA LYS A 122 15.22 16.53 47.76
C LYS A 122 15.25 17.31 49.09
N ALA A 123 16.42 17.54 49.67
CA ALA A 123 16.55 18.29 50.91
C ALA A 123 16.09 19.76 50.79
N ARG A 124 16.40 20.44 49.66
CA ARG A 124 15.89 21.79 49.37
C ARG A 124 14.37 21.81 49.22
N LYS A 125 13.79 20.85 48.48
CA LYS A 125 12.34 20.76 48.26
C LYS A 125 11.57 20.51 49.56
N THR A 126 12.10 19.66 50.44
CA THR A 126 11.54 19.43 51.79
C THR A 126 11.65 20.68 52.68
N ARG A 127 12.75 21.45 52.60
CA ARG A 127 12.93 22.69 53.37
C ARG A 127 11.97 23.81 52.95
N ILE A 128 11.70 23.92 51.65
CA ILE A 128 10.71 24.87 51.09
C ILE A 128 9.29 24.47 51.51
N GLN A 129 8.95 23.18 51.45
CA GLN A 129 7.64 22.69 51.90
C GLN A 129 7.39 22.91 53.41
N GLN A 130 8.46 23.02 54.21
CA GLN A 130 8.39 23.31 55.65
C GLN A 130 8.53 24.80 55.99
N GLY A 131 8.49 25.70 55.00
CA GLY A 131 8.48 27.15 55.21
C GLY A 131 9.85 27.78 55.52
N GLY A 132 10.96 27.10 55.23
CA GLY A 132 12.31 27.65 55.40
C GLY A 132 12.70 28.65 54.30
N SER A 133 13.58 29.60 54.62
CA SER A 133 14.12 30.58 53.66
C SER A 133 15.26 30.01 52.82
N LEU A 134 15.40 30.51 51.58
CA LEU A 134 16.47 30.18 50.63
C LEU A 134 17.51 31.31 50.59
N SER A 135 18.79 31.01 50.31
CA SER A 135 19.76 32.05 49.98
C SER A 135 19.64 32.48 48.52
N GLN A 136 20.12 33.69 48.19
CA GLN A 136 19.94 34.31 46.87
C GLN A 136 20.51 33.47 45.72
N GLN A 137 21.63 32.77 45.96
CA GLN A 137 22.24 31.86 44.99
C GLN A 137 21.39 30.60 44.76
N GLU A 138 20.71 30.10 45.80
CA GLU A 138 19.83 28.92 45.68
C GLU A 138 18.51 29.26 44.99
N ALA A 139 18.04 30.50 45.13
CA ALA A 139 16.89 31.02 44.38
C ALA A 139 17.24 31.17 42.89
N GLN A 140 18.43 31.66 42.56
CA GLN A 140 18.89 31.77 41.18
C GLN A 140 19.05 30.40 40.50
N GLU A 141 19.65 29.42 41.19
CA GLU A 141 19.76 28.05 40.68
C GLU A 141 18.38 27.38 40.45
N LEU A 142 17.38 27.70 41.29
CA LEU A 142 15.99 27.27 41.10
C LEU A 142 15.33 27.97 39.91
N GLN A 143 15.66 29.24 39.68
CA GLN A 143 15.18 30.00 38.53
C GLN A 143 15.73 29.40 37.23
N ASP A 144 17.03 29.10 37.19
CA ASP A 144 17.70 28.52 36.02
C ASP A 144 17.21 27.08 35.74
N GLU A 145 16.97 26.26 36.78
CA GLU A 145 16.32 24.95 36.62
C GLU A 145 14.88 25.07 36.14
N ARG A 146 14.15 26.07 36.64
CA ARG A 146 12.79 26.36 36.21
C ARG A 146 12.79 26.78 34.74
N ASP A 147 13.72 27.61 34.28
CA ASP A 147 13.83 28.06 32.90
C ASP A 147 14.18 26.92 31.92
N VAL A 148 14.99 25.94 32.33
CA VAL A 148 15.26 24.74 31.52
C VAL A 148 14.03 23.82 31.44
N VAL A 149 13.31 23.64 32.54
CA VAL A 149 12.05 22.88 32.54
C VAL A 149 10.94 23.64 31.81
N GLN A 150 10.92 24.97 31.88
CA GLN A 150 9.99 25.84 31.17
C GLN A 150 10.30 25.84 29.67
N ALA A 151 11.57 25.73 29.24
CA ALA A 151 11.94 25.55 27.83
C ALA A 151 11.50 24.17 27.27
N ILE A 152 11.40 23.15 28.12
CA ILE A 152 10.86 21.82 27.77
C ILE A 152 9.31 21.82 27.77
N ILE A 153 8.69 22.61 28.65
CA ILE A 153 7.23 22.75 28.75
C ILE A 153 6.66 23.76 27.72
N ILE A 154 7.43 24.73 27.23
CA ILE A 154 6.99 25.67 26.16
C ILE A 154 6.88 24.97 24.79
N MET A 155 7.34 23.72 24.64
CA MET A 155 7.03 22.85 23.49
C MET A 155 5.78 21.96 23.69
N GLY A 156 5.03 22.11 24.79
CA GLY A 156 3.80 21.36 25.04
C GLY A 156 2.84 22.13 25.97
N ASP A 157 1.75 22.63 25.37
CA ASP A 157 0.56 23.22 25.99
C ASP A 157 0.61 24.69 26.47
N ILE A 158 -0.24 25.50 25.82
CA ILE A 158 -0.85 26.72 26.37
C ILE A 158 -2.36 26.50 26.43
N SER A 159 -2.89 26.26 27.63
CA SER A 159 -4.20 26.69 28.17
C SER A 159 -4.26 26.14 29.61
N THR A 160 -4.63 26.83 30.69
CA THR A 160 -5.72 27.78 30.96
C THR A 160 -5.49 28.45 32.33
N GLU A 161 -6.00 29.67 32.52
CA GLU A 161 -6.44 30.28 33.79
C GLU A 161 -7.50 31.33 33.38
N GLN A 162 -8.66 31.59 34.01
CA GLN A 162 -9.16 31.47 35.38
C GLN A 162 -10.71 31.45 35.37
N GLU A 163 -11.31 30.74 36.33
CA GLU A 163 -12.74 30.79 36.67
C GLU A 163 -13.11 32.05 37.47
N ALA A 164 -14.30 32.62 37.20
CA ALA A 164 -15.02 33.49 38.12
C ALA A 164 -16.52 33.15 38.10
N GLN A 165 -17.14 33.13 39.29
CA GLN A 165 -18.45 32.57 39.63
C GLN A 165 -19.68 33.43 39.22
N LEU A 166 -20.71 32.75 38.68
CA LEU A 166 -22.20 32.83 38.89
C LEU A 166 -22.94 34.19 38.80
N PRO A 167 -24.23 34.27 38.37
CA PRO A 167 -25.31 33.27 38.61
C PRO A 167 -26.29 32.97 37.45
N ILE A 168 -27.13 31.99 37.75
CA ILE A 168 -28.24 31.36 37.02
C ILE A 168 -29.34 32.38 36.63
N ASP A 169 -29.80 32.36 35.38
CA ASP A 169 -31.20 32.65 35.03
C ASP A 169 -31.63 32.06 33.65
N GLN A 170 -32.95 31.93 33.52
CA GLN A 170 -33.79 31.06 32.67
C GLN A 170 -33.61 31.06 31.13
N PRO A 171 -34.05 29.98 30.44
CA PRO A 171 -33.94 29.84 28.99
C PRO A 171 -34.96 30.70 28.24
N LEU A 172 -34.47 31.58 27.37
CA LEU A 172 -35.28 32.26 26.36
C LEU A 172 -35.45 31.35 25.15
N HIS A 173 -36.69 30.89 24.95
CA HIS A 173 -37.16 30.31 23.69
C HIS A 173 -36.99 31.34 22.55
N GLY A 174 -36.07 31.08 21.62
CA GLY A 174 -35.92 31.80 20.36
C GLY A 174 -35.68 30.80 19.24
N GLY A 175 -36.68 30.65 18.36
CA GLY A 175 -36.75 29.56 17.39
C GLY A 175 -35.84 29.73 16.17
N CYS A 176 -35.12 28.67 15.83
CA CYS A 176 -34.74 28.37 14.45
C CYS A 176 -35.57 27.15 14.02
N SER A 177 -36.86 27.37 13.75
CA SER A 177 -37.79 26.36 13.29
C SER A 177 -37.73 26.23 11.78
N LYS A 178 -36.81 25.38 11.31
CA LYS A 178 -36.84 24.54 10.09
C LYS A 178 -35.41 24.36 9.57
N ILE A 179 -34.93 23.12 9.52
CA ILE A 179 -33.89 22.74 8.56
C ILE A 179 -34.54 22.91 7.17
N PRO A 180 -34.05 23.77 6.28
CA PRO A 180 -34.50 23.74 4.89
C PRO A 180 -34.05 22.40 4.30
N SER A 181 -34.97 21.67 3.68
CA SER A 181 -34.69 20.41 2.96
C SER A 181 -33.89 20.61 1.67
N GLN A 182 -33.22 21.76 1.50
CA GLN A 182 -32.40 22.09 0.35
C GLN A 182 -31.18 22.87 0.86
N SER A 183 -30.01 22.26 0.76
CA SER A 183 -28.75 23.01 0.71
C SER A 183 -28.86 24.01 -0.46
N LEU A 184 -28.41 25.24 -0.27
CA LEU A 184 -28.15 26.15 -1.37
C LEU A 184 -26.69 25.92 -1.77
N PRO A 185 -26.39 25.03 -2.73
CA PRO A 185 -25.01 24.86 -3.17
C PRO A 185 -24.49 26.19 -3.70
N ALA A 186 -23.19 26.43 -3.49
CA ALA A 186 -22.50 27.44 -4.29
C ALA A 186 -22.76 27.12 -5.78
N SER A 187 -23.19 28.11 -6.55
CA SER A 187 -23.57 28.01 -7.96
C SER A 187 -22.36 27.77 -8.86
N GLY A 188 -21.72 26.60 -8.72
CA GLY A 188 -20.71 26.10 -9.63
C GLY A 188 -21.39 25.43 -10.84
N VAL A 189 -21.07 25.89 -12.05
CA VAL A 189 -21.50 25.24 -13.29
C VAL A 189 -20.33 24.43 -13.82
N ALA A 190 -20.46 23.10 -13.80
CA ALA A 190 -19.52 22.19 -14.43
C ALA A 190 -19.49 22.44 -15.94
N LEU A 191 -18.30 22.66 -16.50
CA LEU A 191 -18.11 22.85 -17.92
C LEU A 191 -18.19 21.50 -18.63
N SER A 192 -18.83 21.49 -19.80
CA SER A 192 -19.07 20.29 -20.61
C SER A 192 -19.13 20.67 -22.10
N GLY A 193 -19.46 19.72 -22.98
CA GLY A 193 -19.47 19.96 -24.42
C GLY A 193 -18.07 20.12 -25.01
N TRP A 194 -17.10 19.37 -24.46
CA TRP A 194 -15.72 19.39 -24.89
C TRP A 194 -15.56 18.95 -26.36
N ARG A 195 -14.58 19.56 -27.03
CA ARG A 195 -14.07 19.19 -28.35
C ARG A 195 -12.56 19.10 -28.29
N TRP A 196 -11.97 18.30 -29.16
CA TRP A 196 -10.53 18.05 -29.18
C TRP A 196 -9.94 18.07 -30.60
N ARG A 197 -8.63 18.32 -30.69
CA ARG A 197 -7.81 18.13 -31.90
C ARG A 197 -6.36 17.83 -31.55
N GLN A 198 -5.65 17.20 -32.49
CA GLN A 198 -4.20 16.98 -32.40
C GLN A 198 -3.45 18.22 -32.93
N LEU A 199 -2.41 18.66 -32.21
CA LEU A 199 -1.55 19.76 -32.65
C LEU A 199 -0.37 19.26 -33.51
N GLY A 200 0.03 20.03 -34.53
CA GLY A 200 1.25 19.79 -35.31
C GLY A 200 1.09 19.08 -36.67
N LEU A 201 -0.11 18.61 -37.04
CA LEU A 201 -0.39 18.01 -38.37
C LEU A 201 -1.08 19.01 -39.30
N THR A 202 -0.32 19.98 -39.84
CA THR A 202 -0.80 21.05 -40.74
C THR A 202 -1.82 22.02 -40.10
N SER A 203 -1.86 23.26 -40.56
CA SER A 203 -2.66 24.34 -39.97
C SER A 203 -4.19 24.19 -40.12
N ASN A 204 -4.70 23.03 -40.56
CA ASN A 204 -6.11 22.76 -40.89
C ASN A 204 -6.68 21.50 -40.21
N VAL A 205 -6.22 21.11 -39.01
CA VAL A 205 -6.85 19.97 -38.29
C VAL A 205 -8.24 20.37 -37.78
N GLU A 206 -9.25 19.65 -38.24
CA GLU A 206 -10.66 19.82 -37.86
C GLU A 206 -10.88 19.47 -36.37
N TRP A 207 -11.72 20.26 -35.68
CA TRP A 207 -12.15 19.97 -34.32
C TRP A 207 -13.10 18.77 -34.31
N ASN A 208 -12.88 17.83 -33.39
CA ASN A 208 -13.77 16.69 -33.16
C ASN A 208 -14.54 16.92 -31.86
N ALA A 209 -15.87 16.80 -31.89
CA ALA A 209 -16.65 16.83 -30.66
C ALA A 209 -16.40 15.55 -29.84
N CYS A 210 -16.30 15.66 -28.52
CA CYS A 210 -16.39 14.49 -27.64
C CYS A 210 -17.77 13.84 -27.87
N MET A 211 -17.82 12.51 -28.01
CA MET A 211 -19.09 11.81 -28.24
C MET A 211 -19.92 11.55 -26.98
N HIS A 212 -19.53 12.19 -25.88
CA HIS A 212 -20.26 12.21 -24.61
C HIS A 212 -20.42 13.64 -24.11
N SER A 213 -21.38 13.86 -23.21
CA SER A 213 -21.61 15.14 -22.55
C SER A 213 -21.03 15.21 -21.13
N LYS A 214 -20.24 14.21 -20.71
CA LYS A 214 -19.60 14.20 -19.38
C LYS A 214 -18.69 15.43 -19.20
N PRO A 215 -18.59 15.98 -17.97
CA PRO A 215 -17.74 17.14 -17.68
C PRO A 215 -16.24 16.79 -17.66
N THR A 216 -15.90 15.51 -17.42
CA THR A 216 -14.54 14.98 -17.45
C THR A 216 -14.28 14.24 -18.76
N THR A 217 -13.04 14.29 -19.25
CA THR A 217 -12.62 13.56 -20.45
C THR A 217 -11.11 13.33 -20.49
N GLU A 218 -10.68 12.40 -21.35
CA GLU A 218 -9.29 12.14 -21.66
C GLU A 218 -9.12 11.61 -23.10
N ILE A 219 -7.92 11.75 -23.66
CA ILE A 219 -7.74 11.60 -25.10
C ILE A 219 -7.92 10.17 -25.61
N PHE A 220 -7.53 9.16 -24.83
CA PHE A 220 -7.67 7.76 -25.27
C PHE A 220 -9.15 7.36 -25.39
N THR A 221 -10.00 7.77 -24.44
CA THR A 221 -11.44 7.46 -24.50
C THR A 221 -12.09 8.21 -25.66
N ASP A 222 -11.70 9.47 -25.89
CA ASP A 222 -12.18 10.28 -27.01
C ASP A 222 -11.83 9.69 -28.39
N LEU A 223 -10.57 9.25 -28.58
CA LEU A 223 -10.12 8.61 -29.82
C LEU A 223 -10.79 7.25 -30.03
N LEU A 224 -10.95 6.46 -28.97
CA LEU A 224 -11.60 5.15 -29.01
C LEU A 224 -13.07 5.30 -29.41
N ASN A 225 -13.78 6.21 -28.74
CA ASN A 225 -15.15 6.56 -29.09
C ASN A 225 -15.21 6.93 -30.57
N ALA A 226 -14.37 7.87 -31.02
CA ALA A 226 -14.34 8.35 -32.41
C ALA A 226 -13.82 7.32 -33.43
N LYS A 227 -13.50 6.10 -33.00
CA LYS A 227 -12.95 5.00 -33.82
C LYS A 227 -11.68 5.42 -34.59
N LYS A 228 -10.87 6.29 -33.98
CA LYS A 228 -9.59 6.76 -34.53
C LYS A 228 -8.41 5.88 -34.11
N ILE A 229 -8.58 5.10 -33.04
CA ILE A 229 -7.64 4.08 -32.59
C ILE A 229 -8.39 2.75 -32.39
N PRO A 230 -7.72 1.60 -32.54
CA PRO A 230 -8.25 0.32 -32.06
C PRO A 230 -8.34 0.33 -30.53
N ASP A 231 -9.16 -0.57 -29.96
CA ASP A 231 -9.19 -0.79 -28.51
C ASP A 231 -7.84 -1.35 -28.05
N PRO A 232 -7.08 -0.61 -27.22
CA PRO A 232 -5.75 -1.04 -26.79
C PRO A 232 -5.77 -2.24 -25.85
N PHE A 233 -6.94 -2.62 -25.32
CA PHE A 233 -7.09 -3.79 -24.45
C PHE A 233 -7.33 -5.08 -25.22
N LEU A 234 -7.46 -5.03 -26.55
CA LEU A 234 -7.63 -6.23 -27.37
C LEU A 234 -6.30 -6.66 -28.02
N ASP A 235 -6.06 -7.97 -28.00
CA ASP A 235 -4.91 -8.64 -28.62
C ASP A 235 -3.55 -8.01 -28.30
N GLU A 236 -2.93 -7.32 -29.26
CA GLU A 236 -1.66 -6.61 -29.06
C GLU A 236 -1.78 -5.13 -29.48
N ASN A 237 -3.01 -4.59 -29.46
CA ASN A 237 -3.31 -3.25 -29.96
C ASN A 237 -2.66 -2.13 -29.15
N GLU A 238 -2.22 -2.40 -27.92
CA GLU A 238 -1.37 -1.48 -27.14
C GLU A 238 -0.20 -0.95 -27.99
N LYS A 239 0.43 -1.81 -28.80
CA LYS A 239 1.56 -1.44 -29.67
C LYS A 239 1.19 -0.39 -30.72
N LEU A 240 -0.07 -0.35 -31.14
CA LEU A 240 -0.55 0.49 -32.24
C LEU A 240 -0.92 1.91 -31.80
N VAL A 241 -1.07 2.14 -30.49
CA VAL A 241 -1.63 3.40 -29.94
C VAL A 241 -0.61 4.30 -29.26
N GLN A 242 0.68 3.92 -29.23
CA GLN A 242 1.73 4.65 -28.50
C GLN A 242 1.94 6.09 -28.99
N TRP A 243 1.68 6.36 -30.27
CA TRP A 243 1.79 7.70 -30.87
C TRP A 243 0.87 8.74 -30.20
N VAL A 244 -0.22 8.30 -29.55
CA VAL A 244 -1.16 9.19 -28.86
C VAL A 244 -0.46 9.94 -27.72
N GLY A 245 0.33 9.24 -26.91
CA GLY A 245 1.08 9.83 -25.80
C GLY A 245 2.30 10.65 -26.22
N GLU A 246 2.76 10.49 -27.46
CA GLU A 246 3.81 11.31 -28.07
C GLU A 246 3.27 12.60 -28.70
N SER A 247 1.96 12.75 -28.79
CA SER A 247 1.32 13.89 -29.44
C SER A 247 0.91 14.98 -28.45
N ASP A 248 0.85 16.21 -28.95
CA ASP A 248 0.24 17.32 -28.24
C ASP A 248 -1.23 17.41 -28.64
N TRP A 249 -2.09 17.71 -27.68
CA TRP A 249 -3.54 17.71 -27.84
C TRP A 249 -4.11 19.03 -27.37
N GLU A 250 -5.22 19.44 -27.98
CA GLU A 250 -5.93 20.64 -27.56
C GLU A 250 -7.40 20.33 -27.34
N TYR A 251 -7.89 20.71 -26.17
CA TYR A 251 -9.30 20.68 -25.80
C TYR A 251 -9.89 22.08 -25.82
N ALA A 252 -11.18 22.18 -26.11
CA ALA A 252 -11.94 23.41 -25.95
C ALA A 252 -13.38 23.13 -25.53
N CYS A 253 -13.97 24.06 -24.80
CA CYS A 253 -15.41 24.12 -24.56
C CYS A 253 -15.87 25.56 -24.59
N ASP A 254 -17.13 25.77 -24.98
CA ASP A 254 -17.75 27.10 -24.92
C ASP A 254 -18.78 27.09 -23.80
N PHE A 255 -18.87 28.20 -23.07
CA PHE A 255 -19.83 28.37 -21.98
C PHE A 255 -20.41 29.78 -22.00
N THR A 256 -21.62 29.95 -21.50
CA THR A 256 -22.30 31.25 -21.50
C THR A 256 -22.19 31.88 -20.12
N HIS A 257 -21.82 33.17 -20.09
CA HIS A 257 -21.85 34.01 -18.91
C HIS A 257 -22.88 35.13 -19.11
N ASN A 258 -23.67 35.44 -18.10
CA ASN A 258 -24.62 36.54 -18.12
C ASN A 258 -24.12 37.65 -17.20
N ALA A 259 -23.69 38.77 -17.78
CA ALA A 259 -23.14 39.89 -17.02
C ALA A 259 -24.18 40.59 -16.13
N ALA A 260 -25.48 40.37 -16.35
CA ALA A 260 -26.53 40.89 -15.46
C ALA A 260 -26.51 40.24 -14.06
N ASN A 261 -25.91 39.05 -13.93
CA ASN A 261 -25.68 38.40 -12.64
C ASN A 261 -24.36 38.91 -12.04
N VAL A 262 -24.43 40.07 -11.41
CA VAL A 262 -23.25 40.70 -10.79
C VAL A 262 -22.91 39.95 -9.50
N HIS A 263 -21.77 39.25 -9.51
CA HIS A 263 -21.16 38.64 -8.34
C HIS A 263 -19.80 39.27 -8.08
N ALA A 264 -19.40 39.36 -6.81
CA ALA A 264 -18.13 39.95 -6.42
C ALA A 264 -16.91 39.11 -6.84
N PHE A 265 -17.08 37.79 -6.93
CA PHE A 265 -16.01 36.87 -7.30
C PHE A 265 -16.48 35.87 -8.35
N GLN A 266 -15.57 35.56 -9.26
CA GLN A 266 -15.73 34.54 -10.28
C GLN A 266 -14.42 33.77 -10.40
N ASP A 267 -14.48 32.46 -10.21
CA ASP A 267 -13.32 31.57 -10.27
C ASP A 267 -13.56 30.44 -11.27
N LEU A 268 -12.54 30.16 -12.10
CA LEU A 268 -12.42 28.86 -12.77
C LEU A 268 -11.67 27.89 -11.85
N VAL A 269 -12.32 26.77 -11.54
CA VAL A 269 -11.74 25.73 -10.68
C VAL A 269 -11.46 24.49 -11.50
N PHE A 270 -10.23 24.00 -11.42
CA PHE A 270 -9.73 22.81 -12.10
C PHE A 270 -9.32 21.79 -11.02
N ASP A 271 -10.07 20.69 -10.91
CA ASP A 271 -9.79 19.67 -9.90
C ASP A 271 -8.65 18.70 -10.29
N GLY A 272 -8.23 18.74 -11.56
CA GLY A 272 -7.13 17.93 -12.07
C GLY A 272 -6.97 18.04 -13.60
N LEU A 273 -5.76 18.33 -14.04
CA LEU A 273 -5.36 18.44 -15.45
C LEU A 273 -4.21 17.47 -15.70
N ASP A 274 -4.37 16.52 -16.62
CA ASP A 274 -3.33 15.55 -16.94
C ASP A 274 -2.60 15.94 -18.23
N THR A 275 -1.34 16.39 -18.22
CA THR A 275 -0.57 16.90 -17.07
C THR A 275 0.04 18.26 -17.39
N ILE A 276 0.74 18.37 -18.53
CA ILE A 276 1.39 19.61 -18.96
C ILE A 276 0.35 20.45 -19.71
N ALA A 277 -0.39 21.28 -18.98
CA ALA A 277 -1.58 21.96 -19.45
C ALA A 277 -1.43 23.48 -19.48
N PHE A 278 -1.76 24.10 -20.61
CA PHE A 278 -1.75 25.55 -20.82
C PHE A 278 -3.18 25.99 -21.11
N VAL A 279 -3.78 26.76 -20.21
CA VAL A 279 -5.20 27.11 -20.23
C VAL A 279 -5.38 28.54 -20.69
N TYR A 280 -6.19 28.72 -21.73
CA TYR A 280 -6.55 30.00 -22.31
C TYR A 280 -8.05 30.27 -22.11
N LEU A 281 -8.39 31.43 -21.55
CA LEU A 281 -9.75 31.94 -21.48
C LEU A 281 -9.86 33.12 -22.44
N ASN A 282 -10.74 33.02 -23.44
CA ASN A 282 -10.91 34.05 -24.46
C ASN A 282 -9.56 34.49 -25.10
N GLU A 283 -8.71 33.51 -25.44
CA GLU A 283 -7.34 33.66 -25.97
C GLU A 283 -6.30 34.26 -25.00
N GLU A 284 -6.66 34.60 -23.75
CA GLU A 284 -5.72 35.00 -22.70
C GLU A 284 -5.23 33.76 -21.92
N LEU A 285 -3.91 33.56 -21.81
CA LEU A 285 -3.34 32.50 -20.97
C LEU A 285 -3.61 32.81 -19.48
N VAL A 286 -4.35 31.94 -18.80
CA VAL A 286 -4.74 32.12 -17.40
C VAL A 286 -4.10 31.11 -16.43
N LEU A 287 -3.59 29.99 -16.93
CA LEU A 287 -2.93 28.96 -16.10
C LEU A 287 -1.92 28.14 -16.91
N GLU A 288 -0.76 27.91 -16.32
CA GLU A 288 0.18 26.85 -16.71
C GLU A 288 0.24 25.81 -15.59
N SER A 289 -0.01 24.55 -15.91
CA SER A 289 0.07 23.43 -14.97
C SER A 289 1.00 22.34 -15.47
N THR A 290 1.77 21.76 -14.55
CA THR A 290 2.74 20.68 -14.85
C THR A 290 2.62 19.50 -13.90
N ASN A 291 1.54 19.44 -13.11
CA ASN A 291 1.33 18.44 -12.09
C ASN A 291 -0.14 17.98 -12.12
N MET A 292 -0.34 16.70 -12.39
CA MET A 292 -1.65 16.07 -12.51
C MET A 292 -2.50 16.21 -11.26
N PHE A 293 -1.85 16.25 -10.09
CA PHE A 293 -2.47 16.18 -8.78
C PHE A 293 -2.72 17.55 -8.13
N HIS A 294 -2.44 18.65 -8.85
CA HIS A 294 -2.78 19.99 -8.37
C HIS A 294 -4.26 20.29 -8.55
N VAL A 295 -4.81 20.98 -7.57
CA VAL A 295 -6.09 21.70 -7.69
C VAL A 295 -5.79 23.17 -7.95
N HIS A 296 -6.45 23.77 -8.94
CA HIS A 296 -6.27 25.19 -9.27
C HIS A 296 -7.59 25.94 -9.14
N ARG A 297 -7.53 27.11 -8.51
CA ARG A 297 -8.62 28.09 -8.43
C ARG A 297 -8.10 29.40 -8.99
N ILE A 298 -8.61 29.79 -10.15
CA ILE A 298 -8.13 30.94 -10.91
C ILE A 298 -9.22 32.01 -10.93
N ASN A 299 -8.91 33.17 -10.34
CA ASN A 299 -9.81 34.31 -10.36
C ASN A 299 -9.91 34.88 -11.78
N VAL A 300 -11.13 34.86 -12.32
CA VAL A 300 -11.50 35.36 -13.65
C VAL A 300 -12.51 36.50 -13.59
N THR A 301 -12.66 37.11 -12.42
CA THR A 301 -13.57 38.25 -12.18
C THR A 301 -13.23 39.39 -13.16
N GLY A 302 -14.23 39.81 -13.94
CA GLY A 302 -14.05 40.85 -14.95
C GLY A 302 -13.30 40.43 -16.22
N LYS A 303 -12.90 39.15 -16.35
CA LYS A 303 -12.29 38.60 -17.58
C LYS A 303 -13.30 37.88 -18.50
N LEU A 304 -14.51 37.64 -18.02
CA LEU A 304 -15.56 36.98 -18.79
C LEU A 304 -16.27 37.99 -19.70
N HIS A 305 -16.55 37.57 -20.93
CA HIS A 305 -17.42 38.30 -21.85
C HIS A 305 -18.89 38.06 -21.50
N ASP A 306 -19.76 39.05 -21.77
CA ASP A 306 -21.20 38.82 -21.75
C ASP A 306 -21.59 37.92 -22.94
N GLY A 307 -22.39 36.89 -22.67
CA GLY A 307 -22.69 35.84 -23.64
C GLY A 307 -21.61 34.76 -23.70
N LEU A 308 -21.13 34.44 -24.91
CA LEU A 308 -20.29 33.27 -25.16
C LEU A 308 -18.84 33.52 -24.73
N ASN A 309 -18.30 32.60 -23.94
CA ASN A 309 -16.89 32.52 -23.55
C ASN A 309 -16.30 31.22 -24.07
N ASN A 310 -15.01 31.26 -24.40
CA ASN A 310 -14.28 30.09 -24.87
C ASN A 310 -13.15 29.76 -23.89
N LEU A 311 -13.12 28.49 -23.46
CA LEU A 311 -12.00 27.92 -22.73
C LEU A 311 -11.25 26.96 -23.65
N ARG A 312 -9.93 27.12 -23.74
CA ARG A 312 -9.02 26.23 -24.48
C ARG A 312 -7.94 25.71 -23.55
N ILE A 313 -7.58 24.45 -23.71
CA ILE A 313 -6.53 23.80 -22.91
C ILE A 313 -5.62 23.04 -23.86
N ILE A 314 -4.36 23.45 -23.94
CA ILE A 314 -3.32 22.75 -24.69
C ILE A 314 -2.60 21.81 -23.73
N PHE A 315 -2.61 20.52 -24.04
CA PHE A 315 -1.88 19.48 -23.34
C PHE A 315 -0.65 19.08 -24.16
N HIS A 316 0.54 19.36 -23.63
CA HIS A 316 1.79 18.88 -24.20
C HIS A 316 2.10 17.45 -23.74
N SER A 317 2.76 16.67 -24.60
CA SER A 317 3.18 15.30 -24.29
C SER A 317 4.04 15.26 -23.01
N ALA A 318 3.51 14.64 -21.96
CA ALA A 318 4.21 14.46 -20.69
C ALA A 318 5.50 13.63 -20.86
N LEU A 319 5.50 12.67 -21.78
CA LEU A 319 6.68 11.86 -22.11
C LEU A 319 7.82 12.71 -22.70
N LYS A 320 7.50 13.55 -23.70
CA LYS A 320 8.49 14.46 -24.30
C LYS A 320 8.99 15.48 -23.28
N TYR A 321 8.07 16.07 -22.52
CA TYR A 321 8.41 17.02 -21.45
C TYR A 321 9.36 16.40 -20.40
N GLY A 322 9.06 15.20 -19.91
CA GLY A 322 9.90 14.48 -18.96
C GLY A 322 11.30 14.22 -19.51
N LYS A 323 11.40 13.71 -20.76
CA LYS A 323 12.69 13.47 -21.42
C LYS A 323 13.50 14.75 -21.59
N ASP A 324 12.85 15.88 -21.84
CA ASP A 324 13.50 17.17 -21.98
C ASP A 324 14.09 17.67 -20.66
N ILE A 325 13.37 17.48 -19.55
CA ILE A 325 13.90 17.78 -18.22
C ILE A 325 15.04 16.85 -17.86
N GLU A 326 14.89 15.55 -18.11
CA GLU A 326 15.93 14.57 -17.83
C GLU A 326 17.24 14.91 -18.55
N ARG A 327 17.19 15.29 -19.84
CA ARG A 327 18.38 15.74 -20.58
C ARG A 327 19.06 16.96 -19.94
N LYS A 328 18.32 17.83 -19.26
CA LYS A 328 18.83 19.05 -18.60
C LYS A 328 19.32 18.81 -17.18
N ARG A 329 18.65 17.93 -16.42
CA ARG A 329 18.85 17.75 -14.97
C ARG A 329 19.54 16.43 -14.60
N GLY A 330 19.65 15.50 -15.54
CA GLY A 330 20.26 14.20 -15.35
C GLY A 330 19.24 13.07 -15.18
N HIS A 331 19.75 11.86 -15.34
CA HIS A 331 19.00 10.61 -15.31
C HIS A 331 18.81 10.08 -13.88
N TYR A 332 17.60 9.64 -13.56
CA TYR A 332 17.24 9.01 -12.29
C TYR A 332 16.62 7.63 -12.53
N ARG A 333 17.07 6.61 -11.80
CA ARG A 333 16.62 5.23 -12.02
C ARG A 333 15.23 5.00 -11.43
N SER A 334 14.47 4.14 -12.11
CA SER A 334 13.20 3.54 -11.68
C SER A 334 13.20 2.04 -11.98
N PHE A 335 12.34 1.25 -11.32
CA PHE A 335 12.16 -0.17 -11.65
C PHE A 335 11.31 -0.37 -12.91
N ASN A 336 10.20 0.36 -13.03
CA ASN A 336 9.22 0.21 -14.10
C ASN A 336 9.08 1.50 -14.95
N GLY A 337 8.69 1.31 -16.20
CA GLY A 337 8.39 2.37 -17.18
C GLY A 337 9.60 3.18 -17.63
N ASP A 338 9.35 4.19 -18.48
CA ASP A 338 10.38 5.14 -18.94
C ASP A 338 10.88 6.01 -17.75
N HIS A 339 12.22 6.11 -17.60
CA HIS A 339 12.88 6.81 -16.48
C HIS A 339 12.53 8.30 -16.39
N SER A 340 12.13 8.92 -17.50
CA SER A 340 11.72 10.33 -17.51
C SER A 340 10.55 10.63 -16.57
N ARG A 341 9.76 9.61 -16.18
CA ARG A 341 8.68 9.75 -15.19
C ARG A 341 9.13 10.30 -13.84
N MET A 342 10.40 10.13 -13.47
CA MET A 342 10.97 10.68 -12.22
C MET A 342 10.89 12.21 -12.16
N HIS A 343 10.85 12.89 -13.31
CA HIS A 343 10.79 14.34 -13.40
C HIS A 343 9.38 14.91 -13.54
N VAL A 344 8.35 14.05 -13.65
CA VAL A 344 6.99 14.47 -13.96
C VAL A 344 6.02 13.99 -12.88
N ARG A 345 5.24 14.91 -12.31
CA ARG A 345 4.18 14.58 -11.36
C ARG A 345 2.89 14.23 -12.12
N LYS A 346 2.78 12.96 -12.47
CA LYS A 346 1.66 12.29 -13.15
C LYS A 346 1.47 10.91 -12.51
N ALA A 347 0.31 10.27 -12.70
CA ALA A 347 0.14 8.87 -12.34
C ALA A 347 1.27 8.02 -12.98
N GLN A 348 2.05 7.33 -12.15
CA GLN A 348 3.29 6.70 -12.59
C GLN A 348 3.02 5.47 -13.45
N TYR A 349 1.92 4.76 -13.19
CA TYR A 349 1.51 3.58 -13.94
C TYR A 349 1.16 3.87 -15.41
N HIS A 350 0.86 5.13 -15.79
CA HIS A 350 0.64 5.51 -17.20
C HIS A 350 1.86 5.23 -18.09
N TYR A 351 3.07 5.20 -17.51
CA TYR A 351 4.31 4.87 -18.20
C TYR A 351 4.52 3.35 -18.41
N GLY A 352 3.54 2.52 -18.04
CA GLY A 352 3.64 1.07 -17.96
C GLY A 352 4.13 0.59 -16.60
N TRP A 353 3.59 -0.54 -16.16
CA TRP A 353 3.99 -1.22 -14.93
C TRP A 353 4.02 -2.72 -15.13
N ASP A 354 4.53 -3.49 -14.17
CA ASP A 354 4.62 -4.95 -14.23
C ASP A 354 3.25 -5.69 -14.23
N TRP A 355 2.15 -4.95 -14.14
CA TRP A 355 0.77 -5.41 -14.34
C TRP A 355 -0.06 -4.53 -15.27
N GLY A 356 0.50 -3.44 -15.83
CA GLY A 356 -0.28 -2.38 -16.49
C GLY A 356 0.33 -1.93 -17.83
N PRO A 357 -0.49 -1.50 -18.81
CA PRO A 357 -0.02 -1.12 -20.13
C PRO A 357 0.59 0.29 -20.13
N VAL A 358 1.33 0.62 -21.19
CA VAL A 358 1.79 1.99 -21.47
C VAL A 358 0.66 2.78 -22.12
N ILE A 359 -0.07 3.55 -21.31
CA ILE A 359 -1.17 4.43 -21.72
C ILE A 359 -0.88 5.84 -21.24
N MET A 360 -0.11 6.57 -22.04
CA MET A 360 0.27 7.95 -21.77
C MET A 360 -0.85 8.93 -22.17
N SER A 361 -1.98 8.87 -21.44
CA SER A 361 -3.16 9.72 -21.65
C SER A 361 -2.94 11.19 -21.24
N CYS A 362 -3.86 12.07 -21.63
CA CYS A 362 -3.93 13.46 -21.20
C CYS A 362 -5.38 13.98 -21.29
N GLY A 363 -5.70 15.05 -20.56
CA GLY A 363 -6.99 15.72 -20.62
C GLY A 363 -7.45 16.31 -19.28
N PRO A 364 -8.59 17.03 -19.26
CA PRO A 364 -9.26 17.43 -18.03
C PRO A 364 -9.96 16.21 -17.41
N TYR A 365 -9.15 15.33 -16.83
CA TYR A 365 -9.60 14.05 -16.27
C TYR A 365 -10.46 14.21 -15.01
N ARG A 366 -10.45 15.40 -14.40
CA ARG A 366 -11.34 15.84 -13.32
C ARG A 366 -12.10 17.10 -13.72
N GLU A 367 -13.14 17.42 -12.95
CA GLU A 367 -14.10 18.46 -13.29
C GLU A 367 -13.43 19.84 -13.40
N VAL A 368 -13.90 20.61 -14.39
CA VAL A 368 -13.63 22.04 -14.53
C VAL A 368 -14.96 22.77 -14.34
N ARG A 369 -15.01 23.77 -13.46
CA ARG A 369 -16.23 24.52 -13.15
C ARG A 369 -16.00 26.02 -13.08
N LEU A 370 -17.01 26.79 -13.48
CA LEU A 370 -17.10 28.22 -13.18
C LEU A 370 -17.92 28.40 -11.91
N GLU A 371 -17.33 29.01 -10.90
CA GLU A 371 -18.01 29.38 -9.66
C GLU A 371 -18.15 30.90 -9.61
N SER A 372 -19.38 31.39 -9.45
CA SER A 372 -19.66 32.83 -9.24
C SER A 372 -20.36 33.02 -7.90
N TYR A 373 -19.85 33.92 -7.06
CA TYR A 373 -20.33 34.10 -5.69
C TYR A 373 -19.96 35.47 -5.10
N ASP A 374 -20.69 35.88 -4.07
CA ASP A 374 -20.40 37.09 -3.27
C ASP A 374 -19.70 36.76 -1.95
N ALA A 375 -20.01 35.59 -1.41
CA ALA A 375 -19.43 35.02 -0.21
C ALA A 375 -19.35 33.49 -0.35
N LYS A 376 -18.21 32.90 0.00
CA LYS A 376 -17.99 31.45 -0.08
C LYS A 376 -17.07 30.92 1.02
N ILE A 377 -17.38 29.74 1.55
CA ILE A 377 -16.46 28.84 2.24
C ILE A 377 -15.81 27.92 1.21
N ASN A 378 -14.48 27.89 1.19
CA ASN A 378 -13.69 27.10 0.25
C ASN A 378 -13.27 25.75 0.82
N ASN A 379 -12.71 25.76 2.02
CA ASN A 379 -12.08 24.59 2.65
C ASN A 379 -12.64 24.46 4.06
N ILE A 380 -13.07 23.27 4.44
CA ILE A 380 -13.65 22.99 5.76
C ILE A 380 -12.88 21.82 6.35
N PHE A 381 -12.52 21.94 7.62
CA PHE A 381 -11.96 20.84 8.38
C PHE A 381 -12.60 20.76 9.75
N VAL A 382 -13.15 19.58 10.01
CA VAL A 382 -13.78 19.23 11.27
C VAL A 382 -12.81 18.37 12.06
N ASP A 383 -11.91 19.03 12.80
CA ASP A 383 -10.95 18.34 13.66
C ASP A 383 -11.66 17.86 14.93
N SER A 384 -11.69 16.55 15.16
CA SER A 384 -12.36 15.95 16.30
C SER A 384 -11.32 15.37 17.25
N GLN A 385 -11.07 16.06 18.36
CA GLN A 385 -10.11 15.65 19.38
C GLN A 385 -10.83 14.93 20.51
N LEU A 386 -10.61 13.62 20.60
CA LEU A 386 -11.23 12.75 21.59
C LEU A 386 -10.35 12.61 22.85
N SER A 387 -10.98 12.71 24.01
CA SER A 387 -10.37 12.33 25.29
C SER A 387 -9.96 10.86 25.28
N TYR A 388 -8.97 10.50 26.12
CA TYR A 388 -8.49 9.12 26.17
C TYR A 388 -9.57 8.11 26.59
N ASP A 389 -10.46 8.50 27.49
CA ASP A 389 -11.61 7.68 27.93
C ASP A 389 -12.80 7.69 26.96
N LEU A 390 -12.69 8.42 25.85
CA LEU A 390 -13.69 8.56 24.80
C LEU A 390 -15.02 9.20 25.26
N GLN A 391 -15.06 9.79 26.46
CA GLN A 391 -16.29 10.41 27.00
C GLN A 391 -16.50 11.86 26.56
N GLN A 392 -15.50 12.49 25.94
CA GLN A 392 -15.59 13.87 25.47
C GLN A 392 -14.89 14.05 24.13
N ALA A 393 -15.51 14.80 23.22
CA ALA A 393 -14.87 15.31 22.01
C ALA A 393 -14.87 16.84 22.02
N ASN A 394 -13.71 17.44 21.74
CA ASN A 394 -13.62 18.84 21.35
C ASN A 394 -13.50 18.89 19.83
N VAL A 395 -14.49 19.52 19.19
CA VAL A 395 -14.59 19.60 17.73
C VAL A 395 -14.34 21.01 17.27
N ASN A 396 -13.29 21.20 16.48
CA ASN A 396 -12.97 22.48 15.85
C ASN A 396 -13.36 22.43 14.38
N VAL A 397 -14.39 23.21 14.01
CA VAL A 397 -14.79 23.42 12.62
C VAL A 397 -14.05 24.65 12.10
N SER A 398 -12.90 24.40 11.48
CA SER A 398 -12.08 25.42 10.82
C SER A 398 -12.47 25.55 9.34
N PHE A 399 -12.46 26.77 8.82
CA PHE A 399 -12.79 26.99 7.43
C PHE A 399 -12.08 28.21 6.83
N ASP A 400 -11.77 28.14 5.54
CA ASP A 400 -11.28 29.26 4.75
C ASP A 400 -12.45 29.93 4.02
N SER A 401 -12.47 31.26 3.97
CA SER A 401 -13.56 32.03 3.38
C SER A 401 -13.08 33.07 2.35
N ALA A 402 -13.95 33.36 1.38
CA ALA A 402 -13.80 34.44 0.42
C ALA A 402 -15.10 35.26 0.43
N ILE A 403 -15.06 36.45 1.03
CA ILE A 403 -16.25 37.25 1.35
C ILE A 403 -16.07 38.70 0.91
N ASN A 404 -17.15 39.33 0.42
CA ASN A 404 -17.15 40.73 0.00
C ASN A 404 -17.67 41.70 1.09
N GLN A 405 -18.24 41.16 2.16
CA GLN A 405 -18.83 41.84 3.31
C GLN A 405 -18.60 41.02 4.58
N ASP A 406 -18.80 41.63 5.75
CA ASP A 406 -18.78 40.91 7.04
C ASP A 406 -19.94 39.93 7.12
N VAL A 407 -19.66 38.73 7.63
CA VAL A 407 -20.63 37.64 7.74
C VAL A 407 -20.61 37.00 9.13
N GLU A 408 -21.77 36.48 9.52
CA GLU A 408 -21.90 35.54 10.63
C GLU A 408 -21.87 34.12 10.06
N VAL A 409 -21.09 33.23 10.67
CA VAL A 409 -20.99 31.82 10.30
C VAL A 409 -21.60 30.97 11.39
N ASP A 410 -22.71 30.32 11.07
CA ASP A 410 -23.39 29.38 11.96
C ASP A 410 -22.97 27.96 11.64
N VAL A 411 -22.60 27.22 12.67
CA VAL A 411 -22.30 25.79 12.59
C VAL A 411 -23.30 25.02 13.44
N CYS A 412 -24.00 24.09 12.82
CA CYS A 412 -24.90 23.14 13.45
C CYS A 412 -24.42 21.73 13.20
N MET A 413 -23.97 21.05 14.25
CA MET A 413 -23.54 19.67 14.20
C MET A 413 -24.64 18.77 14.76
N THR A 414 -25.14 17.84 13.93
CA THR A 414 -26.23 16.93 14.28
C THR A 414 -25.72 15.50 14.40
N SER A 415 -25.95 14.87 15.55
CA SER A 415 -25.65 13.45 15.77
C SER A 415 -26.68 12.55 15.07
N PRO A 416 -26.37 11.26 14.83
CA PRO A 416 -27.35 10.29 14.34
C PRO A 416 -28.58 10.17 15.25
N SER A 417 -28.37 10.30 16.56
CA SER A 417 -29.43 10.37 17.57
C SER A 417 -30.23 11.68 17.55
N SER A 418 -30.02 12.53 16.53
CA SER A 418 -30.70 13.82 16.33
C SER A 418 -30.41 14.88 17.42
N ILE A 419 -29.36 14.69 18.21
CA ILE A 419 -28.85 15.72 19.14
C ILE A 419 -28.11 16.78 18.32
N ARG A 420 -28.33 18.07 18.63
CA ARG A 420 -27.73 19.19 17.90
C ARG A 420 -26.83 20.03 18.78
N TYR A 421 -25.66 20.37 18.26
CA TYR A 421 -24.67 21.26 18.86
C TYR A 421 -24.50 22.47 17.96
N TYR A 422 -24.48 23.66 18.55
CA TYR A 422 -24.46 24.93 17.83
C TYR A 422 -23.27 25.76 18.24
N GLY A 423 -22.70 26.47 17.28
CA GLY A 423 -21.70 27.49 17.51
C GLY A 423 -21.73 28.52 16.39
N THR A 424 -21.28 29.72 16.69
CA THR A 424 -21.32 30.86 15.77
C THR A 424 -19.98 31.58 15.80
N ALA A 425 -19.53 32.09 14.65
CA ALA A 425 -18.36 32.95 14.56
C ALA A 425 -18.63 34.15 13.66
N MET A 426 -18.13 35.32 14.05
CA MET A 426 -18.07 36.49 13.16
C MET A 426 -16.81 36.41 12.32
N VAL A 427 -16.96 36.63 11.01
CA VAL A 427 -15.85 36.66 10.05
C VAL A 427 -15.89 37.98 9.31
N TYR A 428 -14.86 38.79 9.49
CA TYR A 428 -14.76 40.10 8.88
C TYR A 428 -14.16 39.99 7.49
N LYS A 429 -14.47 40.94 6.61
CA LYS A 429 -13.93 40.97 5.25
C LYS A 429 -12.40 40.89 5.15
N SER A 430 -11.68 41.34 6.18
CA SER A 430 -10.22 41.27 6.28
C SER A 430 -9.68 39.87 6.59
N ASP A 431 -10.54 38.98 7.06
CA ASP A 431 -10.16 37.65 7.53
C ASP A 431 -10.09 36.68 6.35
N THR A 432 -9.31 35.62 6.51
CA THR A 432 -9.14 34.56 5.50
C THR A 432 -9.92 33.29 5.83
N GLY A 433 -10.60 33.28 6.99
CA GLY A 433 -11.29 32.12 7.52
C GLY A 433 -11.69 32.30 8.99
N GLY A 434 -12.22 31.25 9.59
CA GLY A 434 -12.66 31.24 10.99
C GLY A 434 -12.64 29.84 11.60
N ILE A 435 -12.85 29.77 12.92
CA ILE A 435 -12.97 28.53 13.67
C ILE A 435 -14.18 28.62 14.59
N VAL A 436 -15.01 27.57 14.59
CA VAL A 436 -16.07 27.35 15.57
C VAL A 436 -15.76 26.10 16.38
N SER A 437 -15.68 26.22 17.70
CA SER A 437 -15.40 25.12 18.61
C SER A 437 -16.69 24.62 19.27
N LEU A 438 -16.89 23.31 19.27
CA LEU A 438 -18.01 22.61 19.89
C LEU A 438 -17.48 21.59 20.90
N SER A 439 -18.13 21.44 22.04
CA SER A 439 -17.84 20.36 22.99
C SER A 439 -18.97 19.35 22.99
N ILE A 440 -18.63 18.08 22.77
CA ILE A 440 -19.58 16.99 22.58
C ILE A 440 -19.34 15.95 23.67
N PRO A 441 -20.23 15.87 24.68
CA PRO A 441 -20.17 14.83 25.69
C PRO A 441 -20.68 13.51 25.11
N ASN A 442 -20.06 12.40 25.51
CA ASN A 442 -20.40 11.04 25.09
C ASN A 442 -20.55 10.91 23.56
N PRO A 443 -19.50 11.23 22.78
CA PRO A 443 -19.56 11.21 21.33
C PRO A 443 -19.89 9.80 20.78
N GLU A 444 -20.75 9.74 19.76
CA GLU A 444 -21.04 8.52 19.02
C GLU A 444 -19.92 8.27 18.00
N LEU A 445 -19.14 7.20 18.16
CA LEU A 445 -17.89 7.02 17.40
C LEU A 445 -18.07 6.19 16.12
N TRP A 446 -17.23 6.49 15.14
CA TRP A 446 -17.02 5.66 13.95
C TRP A 446 -16.01 4.55 14.26
N TYR A 447 -16.31 3.33 13.82
CA TYR A 447 -15.44 2.16 13.94
C TYR A 447 -15.22 1.47 12.60
N PRO A 448 -14.09 0.77 12.40
CA PRO A 448 -13.92 -0.10 11.24
C PRO A 448 -14.87 -1.30 11.29
N ILE A 449 -15.04 -1.94 10.14
CA ILE A 449 -15.87 -3.14 10.01
C ILE A 449 -15.44 -4.21 11.03
N GLY A 450 -16.43 -4.84 11.68
CA GLY A 450 -16.21 -5.83 12.73
C GLY A 450 -15.94 -5.28 14.13
N HIS A 451 -15.70 -3.97 14.28
CA HIS A 451 -15.35 -3.35 15.58
C HIS A 451 -16.43 -2.40 16.13
N GLY A 452 -17.48 -2.13 15.37
CA GLY A 452 -18.58 -1.27 15.78
C GLY A 452 -19.32 -0.67 14.58
N SER A 453 -20.13 0.34 14.84
CA SER A 453 -20.92 1.05 13.83
C SER A 453 -20.10 2.13 13.11
N GLN A 454 -20.37 2.34 11.82
CA GLN A 454 -19.80 3.41 10.99
C GLN A 454 -20.65 4.68 11.10
N ILE A 455 -20.54 5.39 12.23
CA ILE A 455 -21.39 6.53 12.57
C ILE A 455 -20.88 7.84 11.96
N PHE A 456 -21.79 8.70 11.49
CA PHE A 456 -21.49 10.04 10.98
C PHE A 456 -22.35 11.12 11.63
N TYR A 457 -21.73 12.25 11.95
CA TYR A 457 -22.40 13.50 12.25
C TYR A 457 -22.57 14.31 10.96
N ALA A 458 -23.70 15.02 10.87
CA ALA A 458 -23.91 16.03 9.83
C ALA A 458 -23.50 17.40 10.38
N VAL A 459 -22.47 18.01 9.80
CA VAL A 459 -21.98 19.35 10.13
C VAL A 459 -22.50 20.32 9.08
N TYR A 460 -23.57 21.02 9.42
CA TYR A 460 -24.18 22.05 8.59
C TYR A 460 -23.55 23.41 8.91
N ILE A 461 -23.16 24.15 7.86
CA ILE A 461 -22.48 25.43 7.98
C ILE A 461 -23.21 26.45 7.11
N GLU A 462 -23.62 27.58 7.67
CA GLU A 462 -24.29 28.68 6.97
C GLU A 462 -23.50 29.99 7.09
N LEU A 463 -23.35 30.69 5.97
CA LEU A 463 -22.87 32.07 5.94
C LEU A 463 -24.06 33.01 5.86
N LYS A 464 -24.19 33.92 6.82
CA LYS A 464 -25.25 34.90 6.90
C LYS A 464 -24.71 36.31 6.75
N GLY A 465 -25.31 37.08 5.85
CA GLY A 465 -25.01 38.51 5.72
C GLY A 465 -25.54 39.31 6.91
N SER A 466 -25.16 40.58 7.00
CA SER A 466 -25.55 41.50 8.09
C SER A 466 -27.06 41.69 8.28
N ASN A 467 -27.88 41.36 7.29
CA ASN A 467 -29.34 41.39 7.35
C ASN A 467 -29.98 40.03 7.69
N GLY A 468 -29.18 39.02 8.05
CA GLY A 468 -29.62 37.66 8.36
C GLY A 468 -29.89 36.78 7.12
N THR A 469 -29.64 37.27 5.91
CA THR A 469 -29.84 36.48 4.67
C THR A 469 -28.74 35.44 4.54
N VAL A 470 -29.11 34.18 4.29
CA VAL A 470 -28.15 33.11 3.99
C VAL A 470 -27.53 33.35 2.62
N LEU A 471 -26.22 33.58 2.59
CA LEU A 471 -25.43 33.81 1.37
C LEU A 471 -24.92 32.49 0.77
N GLN A 472 -24.62 31.52 1.63
CA GLN A 472 -24.19 30.17 1.24
C GLN A 472 -24.49 29.19 2.38
N SER A 473 -24.78 27.94 2.05
CA SER A 473 -24.71 26.84 3.02
C SER A 473 -23.99 25.61 2.47
N THR A 474 -23.46 24.79 3.36
CA THR A 474 -22.80 23.53 3.00
C THR A 474 -22.92 22.52 4.14
N THR A 475 -22.80 21.24 3.81
CA THR A 475 -22.88 20.14 4.79
C THR A 475 -21.70 19.20 4.61
N LYS A 476 -21.07 18.81 5.72
CA LYS A 476 -20.06 17.76 5.76
C LYS A 476 -20.54 16.59 6.62
N LYS A 477 -20.24 15.36 6.20
CA LYS A 477 -20.39 14.16 7.01
C LYS A 477 -19.06 13.88 7.69
N VAL A 478 -19.07 13.62 9.00
CA VAL A 478 -17.84 13.45 9.78
C VAL A 478 -17.99 12.26 10.72
N GLY A 479 -17.09 11.29 10.59
CA GLY A 479 -16.94 10.20 11.55
C GLY A 479 -15.90 10.57 12.61
N MET A 480 -16.26 10.51 13.89
CA MET A 480 -15.32 10.74 14.99
C MET A 480 -14.64 9.45 15.37
N ARG A 481 -13.31 9.49 15.42
CA ARG A 481 -12.48 8.35 15.82
C ARG A 481 -11.13 8.84 16.31
N ARG A 482 -10.52 8.05 17.19
CA ARG A 482 -9.11 8.19 17.59
C ARG A 482 -8.31 7.12 16.88
N VAL A 483 -7.19 7.50 16.27
CA VAL A 483 -6.24 6.56 15.63
C VAL A 483 -4.86 6.67 16.28
N ARG A 484 -4.19 5.53 16.44
CA ARG A 484 -2.79 5.46 16.90
C ARG A 484 -2.06 4.33 16.19
N LEU A 485 -0.89 4.61 15.61
CA LEU A 485 0.06 3.59 15.20
C LEU A 485 0.84 3.12 16.43
N VAL A 486 0.87 1.82 16.70
CA VAL A 486 1.48 1.24 17.89
C VAL A 486 2.77 0.51 17.57
N GLN A 487 3.86 0.97 18.16
CA GLN A 487 5.21 0.44 17.98
C GLN A 487 5.91 0.19 19.31
N ASN A 488 5.34 -0.71 20.10
CA ASN A 488 5.82 -1.07 21.43
C ASN A 488 6.78 -2.28 21.39
N PRO A 489 7.70 -2.43 22.35
CA PRO A 489 8.48 -3.66 22.51
C PRO A 489 7.58 -4.89 22.70
N LEU A 490 8.03 -6.03 22.19
CA LEU A 490 7.32 -7.32 22.23
C LEU A 490 7.94 -8.27 23.26
N GLU A 491 7.13 -9.17 23.82
CA GLU A 491 7.61 -10.31 24.61
C GLU A 491 8.18 -11.40 23.69
N ASP A 492 9.28 -12.05 24.11
CA ASP A 492 9.86 -13.21 23.42
C ASP A 492 10.39 -12.97 21.99
N GLN A 493 10.27 -11.76 21.43
CA GLN A 493 10.82 -11.37 20.12
C GLN A 493 11.47 -9.97 20.13
N PRO A 494 12.52 -9.72 19.33
CA PRO A 494 13.18 -8.42 19.23
C PRO A 494 12.35 -7.40 18.42
N GLY A 495 12.74 -6.12 18.50
CA GLY A 495 12.15 -5.04 17.70
C GLY A 495 10.89 -4.46 18.35
N SER A 496 9.93 -4.02 17.53
CA SER A 496 8.69 -3.39 17.99
C SER A 496 7.47 -3.84 17.19
N SER A 497 6.30 -3.80 17.81
CA SER A 497 5.02 -4.04 17.14
C SER A 497 4.81 -3.08 15.97
N PHE A 498 3.88 -3.41 15.08
CA PHE A 498 3.37 -2.47 14.08
C PHE A 498 1.91 -2.81 13.80
N TYR A 499 1.00 -2.07 14.44
CA TYR A 499 -0.45 -2.22 14.24
C TYR A 499 -1.18 -0.92 14.58
N PHE A 500 -2.47 -0.84 14.24
CA PHE A 500 -3.28 0.35 14.49
C PHE A 500 -4.27 0.12 15.64
N GLU A 501 -4.44 1.12 16.49
CA GLU A 501 -5.53 1.20 17.45
C GLU A 501 -6.57 2.21 16.99
N ILE A 502 -7.83 1.78 16.93
CA ILE A 502 -8.97 2.66 16.66
C ILE A 502 -9.85 2.70 17.91
N ASN A 503 -10.06 3.90 18.45
CA ASN A 503 -10.81 4.12 19.69
C ASN A 503 -10.30 3.23 20.83
N ASN A 504 -8.97 3.17 21.00
CA ASN A 504 -8.25 2.35 21.98
C ASN A 504 -8.37 0.83 21.80
N ASN A 505 -8.90 0.35 20.67
CA ASN A 505 -8.97 -1.09 20.36
C ASN A 505 -7.90 -1.44 19.31
N PRO A 506 -7.00 -2.41 19.58
CA PRO A 506 -6.09 -2.95 18.58
C PRO A 506 -6.85 -3.55 17.40
N VAL A 507 -6.41 -3.29 16.18
CA VAL A 507 -7.02 -3.84 14.96
C VAL A 507 -5.98 -4.61 14.17
N TYR A 508 -6.20 -5.91 13.99
CA TYR A 508 -5.46 -6.69 13.01
C TYR A 508 -5.85 -6.23 11.60
N SER A 509 -4.88 -5.77 10.83
CA SER A 509 -5.13 -5.22 9.49
C SER A 509 -5.02 -6.31 8.45
N CYS A 510 -6.14 -6.68 7.83
CA CYS A 510 -6.20 -7.75 6.84
C CYS A 510 -6.81 -7.19 5.56
N GLY A 511 -6.05 -7.20 4.46
CA GLY A 511 -6.42 -6.36 3.32
C GLY A 511 -5.64 -6.62 2.05
N ALA A 512 -5.77 -5.65 1.14
CA ALA A 512 -5.14 -5.69 -0.17
C ALA A 512 -4.63 -4.29 -0.58
N ASN A 513 -3.70 -4.28 -1.52
CA ASN A 513 -3.24 -3.09 -2.21
C ASN A 513 -4.20 -2.78 -3.38
N TRP A 514 -4.61 -1.53 -3.47
CA TRP A 514 -5.45 -0.95 -4.51
C TRP A 514 -4.60 -0.22 -5.53
N ILE A 515 -4.82 -0.56 -6.80
CA ILE A 515 -4.31 0.18 -7.96
C ILE A 515 -5.49 0.86 -8.68
N PRO A 516 -5.25 1.83 -9.58
CA PRO A 516 -6.34 2.40 -10.38
C PRO A 516 -7.14 1.30 -11.10
N GLY A 517 -8.47 1.29 -10.96
CA GLY A 517 -9.32 0.22 -11.51
C GLY A 517 -9.54 0.28 -13.03
N HIS A 518 -8.94 1.25 -13.72
CA HIS A 518 -8.94 1.33 -15.18
C HIS A 518 -7.75 2.16 -15.68
N SER A 519 -7.16 1.80 -16.82
CA SER A 519 -6.12 2.61 -17.48
C SER A 519 -6.63 3.92 -18.10
N PHE A 520 -7.94 4.13 -18.02
CA PHE A 520 -8.66 5.33 -18.47
C PHE A 520 -9.42 5.82 -17.25
N LEU A 521 -8.86 6.81 -16.55
CA LEU A 521 -9.36 7.23 -15.24
C LEU A 521 -10.80 7.79 -15.30
N THR A 522 -11.26 8.20 -16.48
CA THR A 522 -12.62 8.71 -16.70
C THR A 522 -13.67 7.63 -16.97
N SER A 523 -13.23 6.36 -17.01
CA SER A 523 -14.10 5.22 -17.35
C SER A 523 -14.75 4.57 -16.12
N MET A 524 -14.14 4.66 -14.94
CA MET A 524 -14.75 4.14 -13.71
C MET A 524 -15.94 4.99 -13.27
N THR A 525 -17.01 4.32 -12.88
CA THR A 525 -18.21 4.93 -12.28
C THR A 525 -18.21 4.74 -10.77
N GLY A 526 -19.03 5.52 -10.05
CA GLY A 526 -19.20 5.35 -8.60
C GLY A 526 -19.66 3.93 -8.22
N SER A 527 -20.49 3.29 -9.04
CA SER A 527 -20.91 1.89 -8.83
C SER A 527 -19.76 0.90 -8.96
N ASP A 528 -18.78 1.16 -9.83
CA ASP A 528 -17.61 0.27 -9.98
C ASP A 528 -16.75 0.31 -8.71
N TYR A 529 -16.53 1.51 -8.16
CA TYR A 529 -15.86 1.68 -6.87
C TYR A 529 -16.62 0.98 -5.73
N THR A 530 -17.93 1.18 -5.62
CA THR A 530 -18.76 0.51 -4.63
C THR A 530 -18.67 -1.02 -4.77
N ALA A 531 -18.73 -1.55 -5.99
CA ALA A 531 -18.66 -2.99 -6.23
C ALA A 531 -17.32 -3.57 -5.79
N ALA A 532 -16.20 -2.94 -6.14
CA ALA A 532 -14.87 -3.40 -5.77
C ALA A 532 -14.61 -3.35 -4.25
N LEU A 533 -15.00 -2.25 -3.58
CA LEU A 533 -14.86 -2.10 -2.13
C LEU A 533 -15.82 -3.02 -1.35
N THR A 534 -17.01 -3.29 -1.89
CA THR A 534 -17.92 -4.29 -1.34
C THR A 534 -17.34 -5.70 -1.50
N ALA A 535 -16.64 -5.99 -2.59
CA ALA A 535 -15.96 -7.27 -2.76
C ALA A 535 -14.83 -7.44 -1.73
N LEU A 536 -14.07 -6.39 -1.40
CA LEU A 536 -13.08 -6.42 -0.32
C LEU A 536 -13.73 -6.82 1.03
N THR A 537 -14.76 -6.11 1.47
CA THR A 537 -15.42 -6.40 2.76
C THR A 537 -16.13 -7.76 2.77
N SER A 538 -16.71 -8.18 1.64
CA SER A 538 -17.32 -9.51 1.46
C SER A 538 -16.31 -10.66 1.56
N SER A 539 -15.01 -10.35 1.46
CA SER A 539 -13.91 -11.29 1.70
C SER A 539 -13.33 -11.22 3.11
N ASN A 540 -14.05 -10.62 4.07
CA ASN A 540 -13.64 -10.46 5.47
C ASN A 540 -12.35 -9.65 5.66
N GLN A 541 -12.05 -8.76 4.71
CA GLN A 541 -10.92 -7.83 4.77
C GLN A 541 -11.39 -6.45 5.26
N ASN A 542 -10.53 -5.74 5.98
CA ASN A 542 -10.86 -4.49 6.69
C ASN A 542 -9.93 -3.31 6.35
N MET A 543 -8.89 -3.52 5.52
CA MET A 543 -7.96 -2.46 5.13
C MET A 543 -7.68 -2.48 3.63
N ILE A 544 -7.50 -1.30 3.05
CA ILE A 544 -7.04 -1.12 1.67
C ILE A 544 -5.90 -0.10 1.63
N ARG A 545 -4.82 -0.43 0.91
CA ARG A 545 -3.70 0.49 0.68
C ARG A 545 -3.81 1.11 -0.71
N VAL A 546 -3.99 2.43 -0.80
CA VAL A 546 -3.97 3.16 -2.06
C VAL A 546 -2.52 3.34 -2.48
N TRP A 547 -2.07 2.52 -3.43
CA TRP A 547 -0.67 2.39 -3.81
C TRP A 547 -0.12 3.60 -4.57
N ALA A 548 1.12 3.97 -4.25
CA ALA A 548 1.76 5.23 -4.64
C ALA A 548 2.00 5.49 -6.13
N GLY A 549 2.01 4.49 -7.01
CA GLY A 549 2.21 4.76 -8.45
C GLY A 549 0.90 4.97 -9.23
N GLY A 550 -0.24 4.89 -8.54
CA GLY A 550 -1.57 5.16 -9.08
C GLY A 550 -1.94 6.64 -9.02
N ILE A 551 -3.11 6.91 -8.44
CA ILE A 551 -3.64 8.26 -8.21
C ILE A 551 -4.15 8.40 -6.78
N TYR A 552 -4.27 9.64 -6.29
CA TYR A 552 -5.22 9.91 -5.23
C TYR A 552 -6.62 9.69 -5.79
N GLU A 553 -7.38 8.76 -5.21
CA GLU A 553 -8.67 8.36 -5.78
C GLU A 553 -9.70 9.53 -5.72
N PRO A 554 -10.79 9.46 -6.51
CA PRO A 554 -11.93 10.36 -6.38
C PRO A 554 -12.59 10.23 -4.99
N ASP A 555 -13.32 11.27 -4.57
CA ASP A 555 -13.94 11.33 -3.23
C ASP A 555 -14.83 10.11 -2.95
N ILE A 556 -15.57 9.61 -3.95
CA ILE A 556 -16.45 8.43 -3.82
C ILE A 556 -15.74 7.17 -3.30
N PHE A 557 -14.44 6.98 -3.61
CA PHE A 557 -13.66 5.86 -3.07
C PHE A 557 -13.58 5.95 -1.54
N TYR A 558 -13.20 7.12 -1.02
CA TYR A 558 -13.04 7.33 0.42
C TYR A 558 -14.38 7.43 1.13
N GLU A 559 -15.42 7.97 0.49
CA GLU A 559 -16.79 7.97 1.01
C GLU A 559 -17.30 6.54 1.20
N GLU A 560 -17.02 5.63 0.25
CA GLU A 560 -17.39 4.23 0.36
C GLU A 560 -16.54 3.48 1.39
N CYS A 561 -15.25 3.78 1.52
CA CYS A 561 -14.41 3.26 2.60
C CYS A 561 -14.93 3.69 3.99
N ASP A 562 -15.26 4.96 4.16
CA ASP A 562 -15.89 5.52 5.36
C ASP A 562 -17.21 4.78 5.65
N ARG A 563 -18.09 4.63 4.65
CA ARG A 563 -19.40 3.99 4.79
C ARG A 563 -19.30 2.51 5.14
N LEU A 564 -18.35 1.79 4.54
CA LEU A 564 -18.15 0.35 4.71
C LEU A 564 -17.28 0.00 5.92
N GLY A 565 -16.63 0.98 6.55
CA GLY A 565 -15.72 0.72 7.68
C GLY A 565 -14.37 0.17 7.25
N ILE A 566 -13.93 0.47 6.03
CA ILE A 566 -12.63 0.04 5.49
C ILE A 566 -11.57 1.05 5.92
N LEU A 567 -10.49 0.57 6.53
CA LEU A 567 -9.32 1.38 6.87
C LEU A 567 -8.50 1.67 5.61
N VAL A 568 -8.05 2.91 5.44
CA VAL A 568 -7.26 3.35 4.28
C VAL A 568 -5.84 3.70 4.71
N TRP A 569 -4.89 3.00 4.10
CA TRP A 569 -3.48 3.42 4.05
C TRP A 569 -3.28 4.24 2.78
N GLN A 570 -2.98 5.53 2.92
CA GLN A 570 -2.84 6.44 1.79
C GLN A 570 -1.38 6.77 1.50
N ASP A 571 -0.85 6.28 0.38
CA ASP A 571 0.46 6.73 -0.07
C ASP A 571 0.40 8.15 -0.68
N PHE A 572 1.49 8.90 -0.62
CA PHE A 572 1.76 9.98 -1.57
C PHE A 572 2.26 9.37 -2.88
N MET A 573 2.00 10.02 -4.03
CA MET A 573 2.12 9.37 -5.33
C MET A 573 3.58 9.25 -5.86
N PHE A 574 4.45 8.55 -5.13
CA PHE A 574 5.86 8.28 -5.46
C PHE A 574 6.12 6.78 -5.41
N ALA A 575 6.55 6.16 -6.51
CA ALA A 575 6.73 4.71 -6.55
C ALA A 575 7.95 4.23 -7.33
N CYS A 576 8.69 3.31 -6.70
CA CYS A 576 9.82 2.55 -7.22
C CYS A 576 10.75 3.44 -8.04
N GLY A 577 11.21 4.54 -7.45
CA GLY A 577 11.95 5.58 -8.14
C GLY A 577 12.89 6.38 -7.25
N ARG A 578 14.04 6.75 -7.81
CA ARG A 578 14.91 7.76 -7.19
C ARG A 578 14.43 9.15 -7.59
N TYR A 579 13.48 9.74 -6.87
CA TYR A 579 12.94 11.06 -7.24
C TYR A 579 13.93 12.22 -7.01
N PRO A 580 13.87 13.29 -7.83
CA PRO A 580 14.63 14.51 -7.61
C PRO A 580 14.00 15.38 -6.50
N CYS A 581 14.76 16.37 -6.01
CA CYS A 581 14.22 17.39 -5.09
C CYS A 581 14.81 18.79 -5.37
N TYR A 582 15.02 19.13 -6.64
CA TYR A 582 15.38 20.50 -7.03
C TYR A 582 14.24 21.48 -6.71
N PRO A 583 14.51 22.78 -6.50
CA PRO A 583 13.55 23.72 -5.91
C PRO A 583 12.18 23.76 -6.58
N GLU A 584 12.12 23.73 -7.91
CA GLU A 584 10.88 23.80 -8.68
C GLU A 584 10.03 22.53 -8.51
N PHE A 585 10.66 21.35 -8.54
CA PHE A 585 9.98 20.07 -8.27
C PHE A 585 9.50 20.00 -6.82
N ALA A 586 10.35 20.39 -5.86
CA ALA A 586 10.01 20.41 -4.45
C ALA A 586 8.82 21.35 -4.14
N ALA A 587 8.77 22.53 -4.78
CA ALA A 587 7.65 23.46 -4.64
C ALA A 587 6.35 22.87 -5.20
N SER A 588 6.41 22.24 -6.38
CA SER A 588 5.27 21.55 -6.98
C SER A 588 4.75 20.41 -6.10
N VAL A 589 5.65 19.58 -5.55
CA VAL A 589 5.30 18.47 -4.64
C VAL A 589 4.70 18.97 -3.33
N LYS A 590 5.22 20.05 -2.73
CA LYS A 590 4.63 20.65 -1.53
C LYS A 590 3.21 21.13 -1.77
N LYS A 591 2.96 21.80 -2.91
CA LYS A 591 1.61 22.24 -3.28
C LYS A 591 0.68 21.04 -3.47
N GLU A 592 1.12 20.03 -4.21
CA GLU A 592 0.38 18.77 -4.40
C GLU A 592 -0.01 18.13 -3.06
N ALA A 593 0.96 17.98 -2.15
CA ALA A 593 0.72 17.37 -0.86
C ALA A 593 -0.28 18.18 -0.02
N VAL A 594 -0.20 19.51 -0.03
CA VAL A 594 -1.19 20.37 0.64
C VAL A 594 -2.56 20.23 -0.01
N ASP A 595 -2.68 20.33 -1.33
CA ASP A 595 -3.96 20.23 -2.05
C ASP A 595 -4.67 18.91 -1.70
N GLN A 596 -3.94 17.79 -1.72
CA GLN A 596 -4.52 16.47 -1.48
C GLN A 596 -4.83 16.22 0.00
N VAL A 597 -3.97 16.64 0.93
CA VAL A 597 -4.27 16.49 2.37
C VAL A 597 -5.47 17.35 2.77
N LEU A 598 -5.58 18.57 2.24
CA LEU A 598 -6.75 19.42 2.50
C LEU A 598 -8.05 18.80 1.99
N ARG A 599 -8.02 18.14 0.83
CA ARG A 599 -9.16 17.40 0.27
C ARG A 599 -9.52 16.19 1.13
N LEU A 600 -8.52 15.41 1.54
CA LEU A 600 -8.72 14.08 2.12
C LEU A 600 -8.89 14.05 3.64
N ARG A 601 -8.43 15.06 4.39
CA ARG A 601 -8.36 15.06 5.87
C ARG A 601 -9.68 14.89 6.62
N ASN A 602 -10.84 15.01 5.96
CA ASN A 602 -12.15 14.78 6.59
C ASN A 602 -12.62 13.31 6.49
N PHE A 603 -11.99 12.48 5.67
CA PHE A 603 -12.34 11.06 5.57
C PHE A 603 -11.82 10.30 6.77
N CYS A 604 -12.74 9.67 7.50
CA CYS A 604 -12.40 9.03 8.77
C CYS A 604 -11.67 7.70 8.61
N SER A 605 -11.86 7.04 7.47
CA SER A 605 -11.20 5.81 7.05
C SER A 605 -9.68 5.95 6.87
N ILE A 606 -9.18 7.13 6.53
CA ILE A 606 -7.73 7.34 6.38
C ILE A 606 -7.07 7.32 7.75
N ILE A 607 -6.23 6.30 7.96
CA ILE A 607 -5.59 6.02 9.25
C ILE A 607 -4.06 6.14 9.21
N VAL A 608 -3.47 6.25 8.03
CA VAL A 608 -2.03 6.50 7.87
C VAL A 608 -1.77 7.16 6.52
N TYR A 609 -0.81 8.08 6.49
CA TYR A 609 -0.22 8.57 5.26
C TYR A 609 1.21 8.03 5.12
N ALA A 610 1.56 7.47 3.96
CA ALA A 610 2.90 6.98 3.68
C ALA A 610 3.59 7.78 2.56
N GLY A 611 4.89 8.06 2.68
CA GLY A 611 5.58 8.99 1.78
C GLY A 611 5.80 8.48 0.35
N ASN A 612 6.02 7.18 0.18
CA ASN A 612 6.31 6.54 -1.12
C ASN A 612 6.11 5.01 -1.06
N ASN A 613 6.20 4.38 -2.23
CA ASN A 613 6.33 2.93 -2.40
C ASN A 613 7.75 2.57 -2.84
N GLU A 614 8.48 1.79 -2.05
CA GLU A 614 9.76 1.14 -2.38
C GLU A 614 10.92 2.06 -2.82
N ASP A 615 10.83 3.38 -2.65
CA ASP A 615 11.93 4.27 -3.04
C ASP A 615 13.16 4.05 -2.16
N TYR A 616 12.97 3.64 -0.91
CA TYR A 616 14.05 3.21 -0.02
C TYR A 616 14.64 1.86 -0.45
N CYS A 617 13.83 0.91 -0.93
CA CYS A 617 14.35 -0.33 -1.53
C CYS A 617 15.21 -0.04 -2.76
N ILE A 618 14.80 0.94 -3.60
CA ILE A 618 15.63 1.42 -4.71
C ILE A 618 16.93 2.01 -4.20
N ALA A 619 16.88 2.86 -3.16
CA ALA A 619 18.06 3.48 -2.59
C ALA A 619 19.06 2.42 -2.09
N GLU A 620 18.58 1.39 -1.40
CA GLU A 620 19.37 0.25 -0.93
C GLU A 620 19.93 -0.58 -2.09
N ASN A 621 19.11 -0.92 -3.09
CA ASN A 621 19.55 -1.66 -4.29
C ASN A 621 20.65 -0.91 -5.06
N LEU A 622 20.53 0.41 -5.13
CA LEU A 622 21.50 1.30 -5.75
C LEU A 622 22.71 1.63 -4.87
N LYS A 623 22.71 1.20 -3.61
CA LYS A 623 23.74 1.53 -2.62
C LYS A 623 23.95 3.04 -2.50
N LEU A 624 22.86 3.80 -2.48
CA LEU A 624 22.90 5.25 -2.25
C LEU A 624 23.35 5.52 -0.81
N ASP A 625 24.03 6.65 -0.61
CA ASP A 625 24.52 7.04 0.71
C ASP A 625 23.35 7.59 1.52
N TRP A 626 22.79 6.73 2.36
CA TRP A 626 21.68 7.07 3.24
C TRP A 626 22.01 6.62 4.66
N ASN A 627 22.27 7.61 5.52
CA ASN A 627 22.48 7.39 6.94
C ASN A 627 21.16 7.63 7.69
N THR A 628 20.58 6.59 8.27
CA THR A 628 19.36 6.65 9.08
C THR A 628 19.51 7.56 10.30
N ASP A 629 20.73 7.73 10.82
CA ASP A 629 21.01 8.58 11.99
C ASP A 629 21.21 10.05 11.64
N ASP A 630 21.40 10.37 10.35
CA ASP A 630 21.48 11.75 9.90
C ASP A 630 20.08 12.36 9.95
N ASN A 631 19.89 13.35 10.83
CA ASN A 631 18.64 14.07 11.05
C ASN A 631 18.76 15.55 10.64
N SER A 632 19.65 15.87 9.70
CA SER A 632 19.88 17.24 9.23
C SER A 632 18.65 17.90 8.59
N GLY A 633 17.72 17.11 8.05
CA GLY A 633 16.45 17.60 7.48
C GLY A 633 16.57 18.20 6.08
N ASP A 634 17.76 18.21 5.46
CA ASP A 634 17.95 18.66 4.09
C ASP A 634 19.02 17.86 3.35
N TRP A 635 18.55 16.95 2.51
CA TRP A 635 19.36 16.06 1.67
C TRP A 635 19.29 16.40 0.19
N ARG A 636 18.85 17.61 -0.18
CA ARG A 636 18.66 17.98 -1.60
C ARG A 636 19.94 17.89 -2.44
N THR A 637 21.10 17.91 -1.78
CA THR A 637 22.43 17.84 -2.42
C THR A 637 23.05 16.45 -2.38
N THR A 638 22.42 15.46 -1.73
CA THR A 638 22.93 14.09 -1.67
C THR A 638 22.57 13.28 -2.92
N ASN A 639 23.05 12.04 -2.97
CA ASN A 639 22.63 11.10 -4.00
C ASN A 639 21.22 10.53 -3.76
N PHE A 640 20.53 10.84 -2.66
CA PHE A 640 19.12 10.48 -2.46
C PHE A 640 18.29 11.69 -2.00
N PRO A 641 18.04 12.66 -2.90
CA PRO A 641 17.45 13.94 -2.52
C PRO A 641 15.96 13.87 -2.16
N ALA A 642 15.26 12.83 -2.60
CA ALA A 642 13.86 12.59 -2.25
C ALA A 642 13.64 12.41 -0.73
N ARG A 643 14.70 12.05 0.01
CA ARG A 643 14.68 11.97 1.47
C ARG A 643 14.14 13.27 2.11
N THR A 644 14.48 14.44 1.58
CA THR A 644 13.95 15.72 2.09
C THR A 644 12.42 15.81 1.93
N ILE A 645 11.88 15.22 0.87
CA ILE A 645 10.43 15.15 0.66
C ILE A 645 9.82 14.26 1.74
N TYR A 646 10.33 13.03 1.88
CA TYR A 646 9.74 11.97 2.69
C TYR A 646 9.95 12.15 4.20
N GLU A 647 11.06 12.71 4.64
CA GLU A 647 11.40 12.83 6.07
C GLU A 647 11.29 14.26 6.60
N THR A 648 10.98 15.25 5.75
CA THR A 648 10.85 16.65 6.19
C THR A 648 9.59 17.30 5.68
N TYR A 649 9.36 17.35 4.37
CA TYR A 649 8.24 18.12 3.82
C TYR A 649 6.88 17.47 4.07
N LEU A 650 6.72 16.20 3.70
CA LEU A 650 5.47 15.46 3.90
C LEU A 650 5.09 15.33 5.38
N PRO A 651 5.96 14.90 6.31
CA PRO A 651 5.59 14.83 7.73
C PRO A 651 5.19 16.19 8.31
N SER A 652 5.87 17.28 7.91
CA SER A 652 5.49 18.64 8.35
C SER A 652 4.12 19.06 7.83
N ILE A 653 3.76 18.66 6.61
CA ILE A 653 2.44 18.94 6.03
C ILE A 653 1.36 18.14 6.77
N ILE A 654 1.60 16.86 7.04
CA ILE A 654 0.65 16.03 7.81
C ILE A 654 0.46 16.59 9.22
N ALA A 655 1.54 16.92 9.94
CA ALA A 655 1.48 17.52 11.27
C ALA A 655 0.69 18.83 11.29
N LYS A 656 0.71 19.61 10.20
CA LYS A 656 -0.02 20.87 10.10
C LYS A 656 -1.49 20.70 9.72
N TYR A 657 -1.79 19.82 8.76
CA TYR A 657 -3.11 19.79 8.11
C TYR A 657 -3.96 18.57 8.48
N SER A 658 -3.37 17.52 9.05
CA SER A 658 -4.04 16.29 9.49
C SER A 658 -3.34 15.68 10.72
N PRO A 659 -3.19 16.43 11.84
CA PRO A 659 -2.35 16.05 12.98
C PRO A 659 -2.81 14.79 13.72
N SER A 660 -4.06 14.39 13.56
CA SER A 660 -4.63 13.21 14.21
C SER A 660 -4.29 11.89 13.52
N VAL A 661 -3.67 11.93 12.32
CA VAL A 661 -3.34 10.74 11.53
C VAL A 661 -1.81 10.55 11.49
N PRO A 662 -1.28 9.35 11.80
CA PRO A 662 0.15 9.08 11.75
C PRO A 662 0.72 9.18 10.32
N TYR A 663 2.02 9.50 10.26
CA TYR A 663 2.80 9.53 9.03
C TYR A 663 3.88 8.46 9.03
N HIS A 664 4.09 7.81 7.89
CA HIS A 664 5.10 6.78 7.66
C HIS A 664 6.01 7.19 6.49
N PRO A 665 7.35 7.19 6.61
CA PRO A 665 8.23 7.76 5.57
C PRO A 665 8.16 7.08 4.20
N GLY A 666 7.90 5.78 4.14
CA GLY A 666 7.73 5.01 2.91
C GLY A 666 7.23 3.60 3.23
N SER A 667 6.79 2.84 2.24
CA SER A 667 6.38 1.45 2.40
C SER A 667 7.22 0.61 1.43
N PRO A 668 8.12 -0.27 1.91
CA PRO A 668 8.38 -0.60 3.32
C PRO A 668 9.34 0.39 4.02
N TRP A 669 9.26 0.48 5.35
CA TRP A 669 10.15 1.27 6.18
C TRP A 669 10.25 0.81 7.64
N GLY A 670 11.49 0.57 8.11
CA GLY A 670 11.78 0.31 9.52
C GLY A 670 13.14 -0.35 9.75
N GLY A 671 13.55 -0.43 11.01
CA GLY A 671 14.67 -1.29 11.44
C GLY A 671 16.02 -1.01 10.75
N ASN A 672 16.76 -2.10 10.51
CA ASN A 672 18.04 -2.12 9.82
C ASN A 672 17.89 -2.35 8.30
N GLY A 673 17.09 -1.50 7.66
CA GLY A 673 16.82 -1.55 6.22
C GLY A 673 15.44 -2.12 5.88
N THR A 674 15.03 -1.97 4.62
CA THR A 674 13.65 -2.24 4.17
C THR A 674 13.18 -3.70 4.28
N GLU A 675 14.10 -4.64 4.47
CA GLU A 675 13.82 -6.07 4.63
C GLU A 675 13.84 -6.53 6.10
N ASP A 676 14.05 -5.63 7.07
CA ASP A 676 14.10 -6.00 8.50
C ASP A 676 12.73 -6.53 8.98
N PRO A 677 12.62 -7.80 9.39
CA PRO A 677 11.34 -8.37 9.79
C PRO A 677 10.88 -7.92 11.19
N THR A 678 11.72 -7.18 11.93
CA THR A 678 11.54 -6.93 13.36
C THR A 678 10.96 -5.56 13.71
N VAL A 679 10.95 -4.61 12.77
CA VAL A 679 10.46 -3.23 12.99
C VAL A 679 9.81 -2.70 11.70
N GLY A 680 8.66 -2.05 11.81
CA GLY A 680 8.01 -1.41 10.66
C GLY A 680 7.20 -2.39 9.82
N ASP A 681 6.95 -2.04 8.56
CA ASP A 681 6.36 -2.91 7.56
C ASP A 681 7.43 -3.48 6.61
N THR A 682 7.10 -4.58 5.92
CA THR A 682 7.95 -5.17 4.89
C THR A 682 7.16 -5.52 3.63
N HIS A 683 7.85 -5.52 2.50
CA HIS A 683 7.36 -6.08 1.25
C HIS A 683 7.98 -7.47 1.06
N GLN A 684 7.20 -8.52 1.28
CA GLN A 684 7.69 -9.90 1.25
C GLN A 684 7.67 -10.47 -0.17
N TRP A 685 8.55 -9.92 -1.02
CA TRP A 685 8.69 -10.31 -2.42
C TRP A 685 9.60 -11.52 -2.65
N ASN A 686 10.17 -12.12 -1.60
CA ASN A 686 11.04 -13.29 -1.75
C ASN A 686 10.33 -14.52 -2.32
N VAL A 687 9.00 -14.60 -2.23
CA VAL A 687 8.21 -15.69 -2.83
C VAL A 687 7.93 -15.48 -4.32
N TRP A 688 8.24 -14.32 -4.91
CA TRP A 688 8.01 -14.12 -6.35
C TRP A 688 9.20 -13.46 -7.05
N HIS A 689 9.58 -12.24 -6.64
CA HIS A 689 10.67 -11.50 -7.29
C HIS A 689 12.06 -11.82 -6.73
N GLY A 690 12.17 -11.95 -5.41
CA GLY A 690 13.45 -12.06 -4.68
C GLY A 690 14.10 -13.43 -4.81
N SER A 691 14.37 -14.09 -3.67
CA SER A 691 15.06 -15.39 -3.66
C SER A 691 14.24 -16.56 -4.25
N GLN A 692 12.97 -16.34 -4.58
CA GLN A 692 12.00 -17.34 -5.07
C GLN A 692 11.85 -18.49 -4.07
N GLU A 693 11.61 -18.13 -2.80
CA GLU A 693 11.34 -19.10 -1.75
C GLU A 693 10.10 -19.94 -2.07
N ARG A 694 10.10 -21.16 -1.54
CA ARG A 694 8.92 -22.03 -1.57
C ARG A 694 7.81 -21.41 -0.74
N TYR A 695 6.58 -21.35 -1.28
CA TYR A 695 5.45 -20.77 -0.55
C TYR A 695 5.12 -21.53 0.75
N GLN A 696 5.54 -22.80 0.86
CA GLN A 696 5.35 -23.58 2.08
C GLN A 696 6.16 -23.05 3.28
N LEU A 697 7.09 -22.11 3.07
CA LEU A 697 7.93 -21.49 4.09
C LEU A 697 7.37 -20.16 4.62
N TRP A 698 6.12 -19.81 4.31
CA TRP A 698 5.52 -18.54 4.71
C TRP A 698 5.54 -18.29 6.23
N ASP A 699 5.51 -19.34 7.07
CA ASP A 699 5.67 -19.20 8.53
C ASP A 699 7.04 -18.65 8.93
N LYS A 700 8.04 -18.72 8.05
CA LYS A 700 9.40 -18.21 8.25
C LYS A 700 9.63 -16.82 7.65
N LEU A 701 8.64 -16.28 6.94
CA LEU A 701 8.73 -15.04 6.16
C LEU A 701 7.89 -13.90 6.77
N VAL A 702 7.24 -14.14 7.91
CA VAL A 702 6.38 -13.16 8.59
C VAL A 702 7.23 -12.03 9.19
N SER A 703 6.78 -10.79 9.01
CA SER A 703 7.31 -9.58 9.66
C SER A 703 6.27 -8.93 10.57
N ARG A 704 6.62 -7.80 11.22
CA ARG A 704 5.70 -7.03 12.08
C ARG A 704 4.44 -6.56 11.36
N PHE A 705 4.55 -6.21 10.09
CA PHE A 705 3.43 -5.95 9.19
C PHE A 705 3.89 -6.26 7.77
N VAL A 706 3.12 -7.02 7.00
CA VAL A 706 3.47 -7.35 5.60
C VAL A 706 2.57 -6.52 4.68
N SER A 707 3.06 -5.36 4.25
CA SER A 707 2.29 -4.38 3.47
C SER A 707 2.21 -4.71 1.97
N GLU A 708 3.10 -5.57 1.46
CA GLU A 708 2.98 -6.17 0.13
C GLU A 708 3.51 -7.61 0.10
N PHE A 709 2.82 -8.46 -0.66
CA PHE A 709 3.25 -9.77 -1.09
C PHE A 709 2.24 -10.30 -2.12
N GLY A 710 2.66 -11.16 -3.04
CA GLY A 710 1.73 -11.65 -4.05
C GLY A 710 2.19 -12.92 -4.75
N MET A 711 1.24 -13.59 -5.40
CA MET A 711 1.51 -14.63 -6.38
C MET A 711 0.69 -14.36 -7.65
N LEU A 712 1.33 -14.44 -8.82
CA LEU A 712 0.69 -14.13 -10.10
C LEU A 712 -0.19 -15.30 -10.56
N SER A 713 -1.32 -14.98 -11.20
CA SER A 713 -2.19 -15.97 -11.85
C SER A 713 -2.87 -15.41 -13.10
N PHE A 714 -3.39 -16.31 -13.92
CA PHE A 714 -4.20 -15.93 -15.07
C PHE A 714 -5.60 -15.44 -14.63
N PRO A 715 -6.22 -14.50 -15.38
CA PRO A 715 -7.60 -14.10 -15.16
C PRO A 715 -8.56 -15.23 -15.54
N SER A 716 -9.87 -15.00 -15.41
CA SER A 716 -10.87 -16.01 -15.79
C SER A 716 -10.77 -16.35 -17.29
N VAL A 717 -11.19 -17.56 -17.67
CA VAL A 717 -11.29 -17.95 -19.09
C VAL A 717 -12.27 -17.03 -19.83
N LYS A 718 -13.32 -16.55 -19.17
CA LYS A 718 -14.26 -15.57 -19.72
C LYS A 718 -13.54 -14.27 -20.08
N THR A 719 -12.69 -13.76 -19.19
CA THR A 719 -11.87 -12.56 -19.41
C THR A 719 -10.91 -12.77 -20.58
N ILE A 720 -10.20 -13.90 -20.65
CA ILE A 720 -9.33 -14.23 -21.79
C ILE A 720 -10.10 -14.21 -23.12
N ASN A 721 -11.29 -14.80 -23.15
CA ASN A 721 -12.12 -14.82 -24.35
C ASN A 721 -12.59 -13.41 -24.80
N LYS A 722 -12.66 -12.44 -23.88
CA LYS A 722 -13.03 -11.04 -24.18
C LYS A 722 -11.88 -10.28 -24.85
N PHE A 723 -10.62 -10.48 -24.42
CA PHE A 723 -9.48 -9.72 -24.96
C PHE A 723 -8.67 -10.44 -26.05
N VAL A 724 -8.78 -11.77 -26.17
CA VAL A 724 -8.13 -12.57 -27.23
C VAL A 724 -9.13 -12.86 -28.35
N THR A 725 -9.04 -12.10 -29.45
CA THR A 725 -10.05 -12.14 -30.52
C THR A 725 -9.84 -13.33 -31.47
N ASP A 726 -8.59 -13.76 -31.71
CA ASP A 726 -8.28 -14.98 -32.47
C ASP A 726 -8.28 -16.21 -31.53
N PRO A 727 -9.23 -17.16 -31.67
CA PRO A 727 -9.26 -18.37 -30.85
C PRO A 727 -7.98 -19.21 -30.92
N LYS A 728 -7.17 -19.10 -31.99
CA LYS A 728 -5.90 -19.81 -32.11
C LYS A 728 -4.82 -19.29 -31.16
N GLN A 729 -4.98 -18.09 -30.62
CA GLN A 729 -4.09 -17.50 -29.61
C GLN A 729 -4.54 -17.82 -28.18
N ARG A 730 -5.59 -18.63 -27.99
CA ARG A 730 -6.06 -19.04 -26.67
C ARG A 730 -5.31 -20.29 -26.23
N TYR A 731 -4.04 -20.10 -25.86
CA TYR A 731 -3.20 -21.09 -25.18
C TYR A 731 -2.11 -20.36 -24.36
N PRO A 732 -1.60 -20.93 -23.25
CA PRO A 732 -0.81 -20.22 -22.24
C PRO A 732 0.48 -19.49 -22.69
N GLN A 733 1.02 -19.83 -23.86
CA GLN A 733 2.30 -19.35 -24.41
C GLN A 733 2.10 -18.59 -25.73
N SER A 734 0.88 -18.09 -25.94
CA SER A 734 0.58 -17.32 -27.13
C SER A 734 1.16 -15.91 -27.03
N SER A 735 1.48 -15.30 -28.16
CA SER A 735 2.07 -13.96 -28.15
C SER A 735 1.14 -12.94 -27.49
N VAL A 736 -0.17 -13.12 -27.64
CA VAL A 736 -1.20 -12.28 -27.02
C VAL A 736 -1.20 -12.44 -25.50
N LEU A 737 -1.18 -13.68 -24.99
CA LEU A 737 -1.16 -13.90 -23.55
C LEU A 737 0.16 -13.43 -22.92
N ASP A 738 1.29 -13.66 -23.58
CA ASP A 738 2.58 -13.13 -23.11
C ASP A 738 2.59 -11.59 -23.14
N HIS A 739 1.99 -10.97 -24.16
CA HIS A 739 1.86 -9.52 -24.24
C HIS A 739 1.00 -8.94 -23.10
N HIS A 740 -0.04 -9.66 -22.69
CA HIS A 740 -0.90 -9.35 -21.55
C HIS A 740 -0.31 -9.82 -20.20
N ASN A 741 0.99 -10.09 -20.14
CA ASN A 741 1.74 -10.30 -18.91
C ASN A 741 2.91 -9.32 -18.86
N LYS A 742 2.82 -8.32 -17.99
CA LYS A 742 3.86 -7.29 -17.89
C LYS A 742 4.93 -7.61 -16.84
N ALA A 743 4.78 -8.70 -16.10
CA ALA A 743 5.67 -9.02 -15.01
C ALA A 743 7.00 -9.56 -15.52
N ASP A 744 8.10 -8.92 -15.15
CA ASP A 744 9.44 -9.33 -15.57
C ASP A 744 9.72 -10.79 -15.17
N GLY A 745 10.16 -11.61 -16.13
CA GLY A 745 10.48 -13.02 -15.92
C GLY A 745 9.29 -13.92 -15.58
N SER A 746 8.05 -13.46 -15.76
CA SER A 746 6.82 -14.17 -15.39
C SER A 746 6.70 -15.55 -16.05
N GLU A 747 7.04 -15.69 -17.33
CA GLU A 747 6.99 -16.95 -18.07
C GLU A 747 7.76 -18.07 -17.32
N ARG A 748 8.95 -17.73 -16.82
CA ARG A 748 9.78 -18.67 -16.07
C ARG A 748 9.29 -18.86 -14.64
N ARG A 749 8.97 -17.77 -13.94
CA ARG A 749 8.61 -17.81 -12.51
C ARG A 749 7.27 -18.52 -12.28
N LEU A 750 6.25 -18.18 -13.07
CA LEU A 750 4.93 -18.81 -12.95
C LEU A 750 5.02 -20.31 -13.23
N ALA A 751 5.68 -20.68 -14.32
CA ALA A 751 5.88 -22.08 -14.69
C ALA A 751 6.68 -22.84 -13.61
N LEU A 752 7.69 -22.21 -13.00
CA LEU A 752 8.44 -22.78 -11.88
C LEU A 752 7.51 -23.13 -10.73
N TYR A 753 6.74 -22.17 -10.20
CA TYR A 753 5.85 -22.42 -9.06
C TYR A 753 4.78 -23.47 -9.37
N VAL A 754 4.19 -23.43 -10.57
CA VAL A 754 3.20 -24.43 -10.98
C VAL A 754 3.83 -25.82 -11.07
N MET A 755 4.95 -25.98 -11.77
CA MET A 755 5.58 -27.30 -11.99
C MET A 755 6.30 -27.85 -10.75
N GLU A 756 6.72 -26.99 -9.83
CA GLU A 756 7.26 -27.40 -8.54
C GLU A 756 6.18 -28.01 -7.64
N ASN A 757 4.92 -27.58 -7.78
CA ASN A 757 3.88 -27.85 -6.79
C ASN A 757 2.69 -28.65 -7.31
N LEU A 758 2.30 -28.51 -8.58
CA LEU A 758 1.06 -29.04 -9.14
C LEU A 758 1.31 -29.96 -10.35
N ARG A 759 0.36 -30.87 -10.58
CA ARG A 759 0.18 -31.52 -11.89
C ARG A 759 -0.74 -30.66 -12.76
N VAL A 760 -0.35 -30.47 -14.01
CA VAL A 760 -1.16 -29.77 -15.02
C VAL A 760 -1.76 -30.81 -15.94
N ASN A 761 -3.08 -30.80 -16.13
CA ASN A 761 -3.79 -31.81 -16.90
C ASN A 761 -3.44 -31.76 -18.38
N ALA A 762 -3.48 -30.55 -18.95
CA ALA A 762 -3.17 -30.27 -20.34
C ALA A 762 -2.73 -28.80 -20.48
N MET A 763 -2.09 -28.49 -21.62
CA MET A 763 -1.59 -27.15 -21.94
C MET A 763 -2.63 -26.31 -22.71
N ASP A 764 -3.92 -26.53 -22.45
CA ASP A 764 -5.01 -25.65 -22.85
C ASP A 764 -5.21 -24.51 -21.83
N VAL A 765 -5.94 -23.46 -22.22
CA VAL A 765 -6.15 -22.28 -21.38
C VAL A 765 -6.89 -22.64 -20.11
N GLU A 766 -7.91 -23.47 -20.21
CA GLU A 766 -8.76 -23.80 -19.08
C GLU A 766 -7.96 -24.53 -18.00
N SER A 767 -7.20 -25.55 -18.37
CA SER A 767 -6.33 -26.31 -17.47
C SER A 767 -5.26 -25.43 -16.83
N TRP A 768 -4.64 -24.53 -17.60
CA TRP A 768 -3.60 -23.64 -17.11
C TRP A 768 -4.13 -22.53 -16.19
N VAL A 769 -5.28 -21.93 -16.53
CA VAL A 769 -5.97 -20.94 -15.68
C VAL A 769 -6.30 -21.57 -14.33
N TYR A 770 -6.88 -22.78 -14.32
CA TYR A 770 -7.18 -23.48 -13.07
C TYR A 770 -5.90 -23.75 -12.25
N ALA A 771 -4.85 -24.27 -12.87
CA ALA A 771 -3.59 -24.57 -12.18
C ALA A 771 -2.93 -23.31 -11.58
N THR A 772 -2.87 -22.21 -12.33
CA THR A 772 -2.26 -20.96 -11.86
C THR A 772 -3.09 -20.30 -10.76
N GLN A 773 -4.43 -20.31 -10.86
CA GLN A 773 -5.30 -19.80 -9.79
C GLN A 773 -5.29 -20.67 -8.54
N LEU A 774 -5.20 -22.01 -8.67
CA LEU A 774 -5.01 -22.92 -7.54
C LEU A 774 -3.68 -22.64 -6.84
N MET A 775 -2.59 -22.50 -7.61
CA MET A 775 -1.27 -22.19 -7.07
C MET A 775 -1.28 -20.85 -6.30
N GLN A 776 -1.90 -19.81 -6.88
CA GLN A 776 -2.09 -18.52 -6.21
C GLN A 776 -2.91 -18.68 -4.92
N ALA A 777 -4.02 -19.43 -4.96
CA ALA A 777 -4.89 -19.65 -3.80
C ALA A 777 -4.16 -20.38 -2.65
N GLU A 778 -3.36 -21.40 -2.96
CA GLU A 778 -2.53 -22.11 -1.98
C GLU A 778 -1.48 -21.16 -1.39
N CYS A 779 -0.69 -20.49 -2.22
CA CYS A 779 0.37 -19.58 -1.77
C CYS A 779 -0.16 -18.49 -0.83
N LEU A 780 -1.24 -17.81 -1.23
CA LEU A 780 -1.81 -16.72 -0.43
C LEU A 780 -2.51 -17.24 0.83
N SER A 781 -3.07 -18.45 0.81
CA SER A 781 -3.61 -19.08 2.03
C SER A 781 -2.52 -19.36 3.06
N PHE A 782 -1.35 -19.84 2.61
CA PHE A 782 -0.17 -20.00 3.47
C PHE A 782 0.30 -18.65 4.05
N ALA A 783 0.32 -17.59 3.24
CA ALA A 783 0.72 -16.26 3.70
C ALA A 783 -0.22 -15.70 4.78
N TYR A 784 -1.53 -15.65 4.50
CA TYR A 784 -2.53 -15.07 5.41
C TYR A 784 -2.61 -15.87 6.72
N ARG A 785 -2.60 -17.21 6.65
CA ARG A 785 -2.72 -18.03 7.86
C ARG A 785 -1.49 -17.88 8.76
N SER A 786 -0.29 -17.80 8.17
CA SER A 786 0.96 -17.59 8.91
C SER A 786 1.01 -16.21 9.56
N CYS A 787 0.67 -15.14 8.83
CA CYS A 787 0.63 -13.79 9.40
C CYS A 787 -0.41 -13.68 10.53
N ARG A 788 -1.61 -14.25 10.35
CA ARG A 788 -2.67 -14.22 11.38
C ARG A 788 -2.35 -15.08 12.60
N ARG A 789 -1.58 -16.16 12.44
CA ARG A 789 -1.13 -16.99 13.57
C ARG A 789 -0.30 -16.17 14.56
N GLU A 790 0.45 -15.21 14.06
CA GLU A 790 1.35 -14.35 14.84
C GLU A 790 0.66 -13.15 15.53
N TRP A 791 -0.66 -13.01 15.40
CA TRP A 791 -1.46 -12.06 16.20
C TRP A 791 -1.91 -12.71 17.53
N ARG A 792 -0.98 -12.85 18.49
CA ARG A 792 -1.20 -13.63 19.73
C ARG A 792 -1.80 -12.82 20.89
N GLY A 793 -2.10 -11.54 20.66
CA GLY A 793 -2.71 -10.64 21.64
C GLY A 793 -1.68 -9.79 22.41
N PRO A 794 -2.07 -9.19 23.55
CA PRO A 794 -1.30 -8.18 24.29
C PRO A 794 0.17 -8.54 24.51
N SER A 795 1.05 -7.63 24.12
CA SER A 795 2.52 -7.74 24.17
C SER A 795 3.12 -8.82 23.27
N ARG A 796 2.30 -9.54 22.50
CA ARG A 796 2.68 -10.64 21.59
C ARG A 796 2.04 -10.45 20.21
N GLU A 797 1.81 -9.20 19.84
CA GLU A 797 1.36 -8.76 18.52
C GLU A 797 2.51 -8.84 17.50
N TYR A 798 3.01 -10.06 17.25
CA TYR A 798 4.21 -10.29 16.44
C TYR A 798 4.04 -9.93 14.97
N CYS A 799 2.80 -10.01 14.45
CA CYS A 799 2.40 -9.51 13.15
C CYS A 799 1.04 -8.79 13.27
N GLY A 800 1.00 -7.49 12.99
CA GLY A 800 -0.19 -6.64 13.11
C GLY A 800 -1.03 -6.51 11.84
N GLY A 801 -0.56 -7.06 10.72
CA GLY A 801 -1.35 -7.07 9.50
C GLY A 801 -0.64 -7.60 8.26
N ASN A 802 -1.45 -7.85 7.25
CA ASN A 802 -1.03 -8.35 5.96
C ASN A 802 -1.91 -7.79 4.83
N LEU A 803 -1.28 -7.21 3.80
CA LEU A 803 -1.95 -6.62 2.64
C LEU A 803 -1.45 -7.27 1.35
N VAL A 804 -2.31 -8.03 0.66
CA VAL A 804 -1.92 -8.70 -0.58
C VAL A 804 -1.74 -7.70 -1.72
N TRP A 805 -0.68 -7.88 -2.50
CA TRP A 805 -0.56 -7.35 -3.85
C TRP A 805 -1.20 -8.36 -4.80
N GLN A 806 -2.38 -8.10 -5.35
CA GLN A 806 -3.19 -6.87 -5.28
C GLN A 806 -4.69 -7.18 -5.32
N LEU A 807 -5.58 -6.19 -5.10
CA LEU A 807 -7.03 -6.43 -5.14
C LEU A 807 -7.54 -6.60 -6.59
N ASN A 808 -7.22 -5.63 -7.45
CA ASN A 808 -7.87 -5.37 -8.74
C ASN A 808 -6.87 -5.18 -9.88
N ASP A 809 -7.36 -5.06 -11.12
CA ASP A 809 -6.59 -4.77 -12.34
C ASP A 809 -7.06 -3.48 -13.03
N CYS A 810 -6.19 -2.83 -13.81
CA CYS A 810 -6.51 -1.62 -14.60
C CYS A 810 -6.80 -1.90 -16.08
N TRP A 811 -6.61 -3.15 -16.53
CA TRP A 811 -6.85 -3.65 -17.88
C TRP A 811 -6.87 -5.19 -17.85
N PRO A 812 -7.38 -5.89 -18.88
CA PRO A 812 -7.38 -7.35 -18.89
C PRO A 812 -5.95 -7.88 -18.93
N THR A 813 -5.49 -8.59 -17.89
CA THR A 813 -4.08 -9.00 -17.77
C THR A 813 -3.92 -10.24 -16.93
N GLN A 814 -2.74 -10.85 -17.01
CA GLN A 814 -2.24 -11.74 -15.97
C GLN A 814 -1.54 -10.88 -14.91
N SER A 815 -1.87 -11.08 -13.65
CA SER A 815 -1.37 -10.27 -12.54
C SER A 815 -1.57 -10.99 -11.20
N TRP A 816 -1.17 -10.32 -10.12
CA TRP A 816 -1.38 -10.77 -8.76
C TRP A 816 -2.78 -10.45 -8.20
N SER A 817 -3.70 -9.92 -9.03
CA SER A 817 -5.03 -9.52 -8.58
C SER A 817 -5.85 -10.68 -8.01
N LEU A 818 -6.71 -10.38 -7.03
CA LEU A 818 -7.75 -11.29 -6.54
C LEU A 818 -9.01 -11.26 -7.41
N ILE A 819 -9.29 -10.10 -8.01
CA ILE A 819 -10.42 -9.83 -8.89
C ILE A 819 -9.85 -9.32 -10.20
N ASP A 820 -10.18 -9.98 -11.31
CA ASP A 820 -9.71 -9.53 -12.61
C ASP A 820 -10.43 -8.26 -13.10
N PHE A 821 -9.96 -7.70 -14.21
CA PHE A 821 -10.45 -6.43 -14.76
C PHE A 821 -11.97 -6.37 -14.99
N TYR A 822 -12.62 -7.48 -15.32
CA TYR A 822 -14.07 -7.51 -15.57
C TYR A 822 -14.89 -7.86 -14.31
N GLY A 823 -14.24 -7.99 -13.15
CA GLY A 823 -14.89 -8.26 -11.87
C GLY A 823 -15.00 -9.74 -11.51
N ASP A 824 -14.43 -10.65 -12.32
CA ASP A 824 -14.43 -12.08 -11.98
C ASP A 824 -13.47 -12.35 -10.81
N ARG A 825 -13.98 -13.06 -9.80
CA ARG A 825 -13.21 -13.44 -8.61
C ARG A 825 -12.36 -14.68 -8.90
N LYS A 826 -11.05 -14.56 -8.74
CA LYS A 826 -10.12 -15.70 -8.85
C LYS A 826 -10.26 -16.64 -7.64
N LEU A 827 -9.79 -17.88 -7.75
CA LEU A 827 -9.84 -18.85 -6.64
C LEU A 827 -9.20 -18.32 -5.35
N ALA A 828 -8.15 -17.50 -5.47
CA ALA A 828 -7.48 -16.88 -4.35
C ALA A 828 -8.36 -15.93 -3.53
N TYR A 829 -9.33 -15.23 -4.16
CA TYR A 829 -10.30 -14.38 -3.47
C TYR A 829 -11.08 -15.18 -2.41
N TYR A 830 -11.56 -16.37 -2.79
CA TYR A 830 -12.34 -17.23 -1.92
C TYR A 830 -11.49 -17.88 -0.83
N ALA A 831 -10.25 -18.24 -1.18
CA ALA A 831 -9.30 -18.78 -0.21
C ALA A 831 -8.98 -17.75 0.88
N ILE A 832 -8.70 -16.50 0.51
CA ILE A 832 -8.49 -15.39 1.44
C ILE A 832 -9.76 -15.10 2.25
N LYS A 833 -10.95 -15.13 1.63
CA LYS A 833 -12.22 -14.95 2.33
C LYS A 833 -12.37 -15.91 3.51
N ARG A 834 -12.01 -17.18 3.32
CA ARG A 834 -12.08 -18.20 4.38
C ARG A 834 -11.05 -17.98 5.48
N VAL A 835 -9.79 -17.72 5.11
CA VAL A 835 -8.70 -17.50 6.08
C VAL A 835 -8.86 -16.18 6.84
N SER A 836 -9.51 -15.19 6.23
CA SER A 836 -9.71 -13.86 6.81
C SER A 836 -10.95 -13.75 7.70
N ALA A 837 -11.80 -14.77 7.76
CA ALA A 837 -13.04 -14.77 8.55
C ALA A 837 -12.81 -14.42 10.03
N ASN A 838 -13.80 -13.79 10.68
CA ASN A 838 -13.69 -13.36 12.09
C ASN A 838 -13.39 -14.52 13.04
N LEU A 839 -13.98 -15.69 12.77
CA LEU A 839 -13.68 -16.95 13.43
C LEU A 839 -13.13 -17.88 12.36
N SER A 840 -11.86 -18.24 12.46
CA SER A 840 -11.19 -19.08 11.47
C SER A 840 -10.32 -20.15 12.14
N LEU A 841 -10.06 -21.23 11.42
CA LEU A 841 -9.10 -22.26 11.78
C LEU A 841 -7.89 -22.19 10.87
N GLY A 842 -6.72 -22.53 11.41
CA GLY A 842 -5.52 -22.74 10.64
C GLY A 842 -4.89 -24.08 10.96
N ILE A 843 -4.23 -24.66 9.96
CA ILE A 843 -3.47 -25.90 10.07
C ILE A 843 -2.13 -25.67 9.39
N ASN A 844 -1.04 -26.15 9.98
CA ASN A 844 0.26 -26.16 9.33
C ASN A 844 0.94 -27.50 9.50
N ARG A 845 1.15 -28.23 8.40
CA ARG A 845 1.97 -29.44 8.37
C ARG A 845 3.42 -29.09 8.09
N THR A 846 4.33 -29.70 8.83
CA THR A 846 5.77 -29.53 8.66
C THR A 846 6.53 -30.79 9.13
N THR A 847 7.85 -30.76 9.02
CA THR A 847 8.75 -31.73 9.68
C THR A 847 9.28 -31.11 10.98
N PRO A 848 9.56 -31.90 12.03
CA PRO A 848 10.14 -31.38 13.28
C PRO A 848 11.39 -30.50 13.06
N GLU A 849 12.25 -30.88 12.12
CA GLU A 849 13.48 -30.16 11.79
C GLU A 849 13.19 -28.77 11.22
N LEU A 850 12.23 -28.68 10.29
CA LEU A 850 11.80 -27.42 9.67
C LEU A 850 11.05 -26.52 10.66
N LYS A 851 10.24 -27.10 11.57
CA LYS A 851 9.55 -26.33 12.63
C LYS A 851 10.55 -25.60 13.53
N ALA A 852 11.67 -26.24 13.86
CA ALA A 852 12.71 -25.69 14.73
C ALA A 852 13.47 -24.49 14.13
N LEU A 853 13.38 -24.25 12.82
CA LEU A 853 14.03 -23.12 12.16
C LEU A 853 13.29 -21.81 12.43
N LYS A 854 14.05 -20.74 12.65
CA LYS A 854 13.52 -19.37 12.84
C LYS A 854 13.32 -18.60 11.53
N GLY A 855 14.01 -19.01 10.48
CA GLY A 855 13.94 -18.42 9.14
C GLY A 855 13.93 -19.51 8.08
N PRO A 856 13.86 -19.15 6.78
CA PRO A 856 14.00 -20.10 5.70
C PRO A 856 15.29 -20.91 5.86
N PRO A 857 15.29 -22.21 5.53
CA PRO A 857 16.51 -23.00 5.57
C PRO A 857 17.56 -22.40 4.64
N GLU A 858 18.81 -22.32 5.10
CA GLU A 858 19.94 -22.01 4.20
C GLU A 858 19.92 -23.01 3.03
N LYS A 859 20.40 -22.61 1.85
CA LYS A 859 20.47 -23.52 0.68
C LYS A 859 21.26 -24.77 1.04
N ILE A 860 20.54 -25.85 1.34
CA ILE A 860 21.15 -27.07 1.83
C ILE A 860 21.82 -27.77 0.66
N THR A 861 23.13 -28.01 0.78
CA THR A 861 23.91 -28.90 -0.10
C THR A 861 23.70 -30.36 0.30
N ASP A 862 22.45 -30.76 0.54
CA ASP A 862 22.13 -32.16 0.79
C ASP A 862 22.43 -32.98 -0.48
N PRO A 863 22.72 -34.28 -0.34
CA PRO A 863 22.82 -35.14 -1.51
C PRO A 863 21.55 -35.01 -2.36
N PRO A 864 21.64 -34.99 -3.70
CA PRO A 864 20.50 -34.75 -4.59
C PRO A 864 19.37 -35.78 -4.46
N HIS A 865 19.58 -36.85 -3.68
CA HIS A 865 18.61 -37.88 -3.37
C HIS A 865 18.56 -38.12 -1.86
N ASP A 866 17.55 -37.55 -1.21
CA ASP A 866 17.18 -37.87 0.17
C ASP A 866 16.05 -38.92 0.13
N LEU A 867 16.42 -40.18 0.39
CA LEU A 867 15.49 -41.31 0.48
C LEU A 867 15.11 -41.64 1.93
N SER A 868 15.46 -40.78 2.89
CA SER A 868 15.12 -41.01 4.28
C SER A 868 13.61 -40.90 4.51
N PHE A 869 13.11 -41.74 5.41
CA PHE A 869 11.71 -41.65 5.83
C PHE A 869 11.51 -40.35 6.62
N LYS A 870 10.53 -39.54 6.20
CA LYS A 870 10.21 -38.27 6.86
C LYS A 870 8.97 -38.41 7.73
N MET A 871 9.14 -38.11 9.02
CA MET A 871 8.03 -37.93 9.94
C MET A 871 7.46 -36.53 9.76
N TYR A 872 6.13 -36.43 9.62
CA TYR A 872 5.43 -35.16 9.58
C TYR A 872 4.62 -34.96 10.85
N ILE A 873 4.55 -33.70 11.25
CA ILE A 873 3.74 -33.19 12.34
C ILE A 873 2.84 -32.08 11.80
N PHE A 874 1.75 -31.79 12.50
CA PHE A 874 0.92 -30.64 12.22
C PHE A 874 0.49 -29.91 13.49
N ASP A 875 0.25 -28.61 13.32
CA ASP A 875 -0.36 -27.76 14.32
C ASP A 875 -1.77 -27.34 13.87
N VAL A 876 -2.66 -27.10 14.83
CA VAL A 876 -4.00 -26.53 14.65
C VAL A 876 -4.16 -25.35 15.61
N TRP A 877 -4.66 -24.24 15.08
CA TRP A 877 -4.99 -23.05 15.87
C TRP A 877 -6.35 -22.47 15.45
N ALA A 878 -6.92 -21.66 16.32
CA ALA A 878 -8.11 -20.87 16.03
C ALA A 878 -7.81 -19.38 16.19
N THR A 879 -8.39 -18.58 15.30
CA THR A 879 -8.27 -17.13 15.32
C THR A 879 -9.65 -16.54 15.62
N ASN A 880 -9.73 -15.71 16.65
CA ASN A 880 -10.93 -14.94 17.01
C ASN A 880 -10.62 -13.44 16.87
N MET A 881 -11.07 -12.84 15.77
CA MET A 881 -10.94 -11.39 15.50
C MET A 881 -12.16 -10.61 15.97
N THR A 882 -13.11 -11.24 16.68
CA THR A 882 -14.24 -10.53 17.27
C THR A 882 -13.82 -9.83 18.56
N VAL A 883 -14.61 -8.84 18.97
CA VAL A 883 -14.40 -8.07 20.21
C VAL A 883 -14.77 -8.84 21.49
N ASN A 884 -15.35 -10.03 21.37
CA ASN A 884 -15.81 -10.84 22.49
C ASN A 884 -15.10 -12.20 22.51
N ASN A 885 -14.98 -12.77 23.71
CA ASN A 885 -14.56 -14.17 23.84
C ASN A 885 -15.61 -15.07 23.20
N PHE A 886 -15.17 -16.21 22.65
CA PHE A 886 -16.04 -17.15 21.97
C PHE A 886 -15.71 -18.58 22.35
N ASP A 887 -16.69 -19.32 22.87
CA ASP A 887 -16.52 -20.73 23.19
C ASP A 887 -16.83 -21.59 21.95
N ALA A 888 -15.89 -22.46 21.57
CA ALA A 888 -16.01 -23.29 20.38
C ALA A 888 -15.71 -24.76 20.68
N LYS A 889 -16.44 -25.65 19.99
CA LYS A 889 -16.10 -27.07 19.91
C LYS A 889 -15.27 -27.30 18.65
N ILE A 890 -14.09 -27.87 18.81
CA ILE A 890 -13.16 -28.13 17.71
C ILE A 890 -13.03 -29.62 17.49
N GLU A 891 -13.03 -30.00 16.22
CA GLU A 891 -12.89 -31.38 15.78
C GLU A 891 -11.85 -31.44 14.67
N VAL A 892 -10.92 -32.38 14.79
CA VAL A 892 -9.87 -32.65 13.82
C VAL A 892 -10.03 -34.06 13.30
N ARG A 893 -10.12 -34.22 11.98
CA ARG A 893 -10.30 -35.50 11.29
C ARG A 893 -9.17 -35.72 10.30
N LEU A 894 -8.64 -36.93 10.31
CA LEU A 894 -7.59 -37.37 9.41
C LEU A 894 -8.17 -38.41 8.45
N PHE A 895 -8.06 -38.16 7.16
CA PHE A 895 -8.56 -39.04 6.12
C PHE A 895 -7.43 -39.57 5.26
N ASP A 896 -7.40 -40.88 5.02
CA ASP A 896 -6.56 -41.43 3.97
C ASP A 896 -7.05 -40.93 2.61
N ILE A 897 -6.15 -40.34 1.83
CA ILE A 897 -6.50 -39.61 0.60
C ILE A 897 -7.01 -40.58 -0.48
N MET A 898 -6.44 -41.77 -0.56
CA MET A 898 -6.76 -42.74 -1.61
C MET A 898 -8.08 -43.48 -1.36
N THR A 899 -8.30 -43.89 -0.11
CA THR A 899 -9.46 -44.73 0.25
C THR A 899 -10.64 -43.94 0.80
N GLY A 900 -10.43 -42.68 1.21
CA GLY A 900 -11.44 -41.89 1.93
C GLY A 900 -11.71 -42.37 3.35
N ALA A 901 -10.96 -43.37 3.84
CA ALA A 901 -11.13 -43.91 5.18
C ALA A 901 -10.76 -42.86 6.24
N LEU A 902 -11.62 -42.71 7.25
CA LEU A 902 -11.32 -41.94 8.44
C LEU A 902 -10.26 -42.69 9.26
N VAL A 903 -9.05 -42.15 9.31
CA VAL A 903 -7.91 -42.70 10.05
C VAL A 903 -8.02 -42.36 11.54
N GLU A 904 -8.34 -41.09 11.83
CA GLU A 904 -8.46 -40.59 13.19
C GLU A 904 -9.50 -39.46 13.26
N GLU A 905 -10.19 -39.38 14.38
CA GLU A 905 -11.13 -38.30 14.72
C GLU A 905 -10.88 -37.87 16.17
N LYS A 906 -10.46 -36.63 16.34
CA LYS A 906 -10.09 -36.03 17.62
C LYS A 906 -11.04 -34.89 17.94
N HIS A 907 -11.74 -35.00 19.06
CA HIS A 907 -12.55 -33.92 19.61
C HIS A 907 -11.75 -33.21 20.71
N LEU A 908 -11.45 -31.93 20.50
CA LEU A 908 -10.79 -31.14 21.53
C LEU A 908 -11.80 -30.78 22.64
N PRO A 909 -11.33 -30.60 23.89
CA PRO A 909 -12.17 -30.02 24.94
C PRO A 909 -12.77 -28.68 24.49
N LEU A 910 -13.89 -28.26 25.12
CA LEU A 910 -14.47 -26.95 24.82
C LEU A 910 -13.40 -25.86 24.98
N CYS A 911 -13.10 -25.14 23.90
CA CYS A 911 -12.05 -24.13 23.86
C CYS A 911 -12.67 -22.74 24.02
N SER A 912 -12.22 -21.96 25.01
CA SER A 912 -12.57 -20.54 25.10
C SER A 912 -11.57 -19.71 24.32
N LEU A 913 -12.00 -19.20 23.17
CA LEU A 913 -11.18 -18.38 22.27
C LEU A 913 -11.25 -16.92 22.73
N ALA A 914 -10.15 -16.41 23.26
CA ALA A 914 -10.08 -15.02 23.71
C ALA A 914 -10.29 -14.04 22.54
N ALA A 915 -10.92 -12.90 22.84
CA ALA A 915 -11.17 -11.84 21.86
C ALA A 915 -9.87 -11.33 21.22
N ASN A 916 -10.00 -10.95 19.94
CA ASN A 916 -8.99 -10.28 19.13
C ASN A 916 -7.58 -10.91 19.18
N ARG A 917 -7.48 -12.24 19.06
CA ARG A 917 -6.20 -12.96 18.98
C ARG A 917 -6.31 -14.36 18.39
N THR A 918 -5.17 -14.96 18.13
CA THR A 918 -5.01 -16.39 17.82
C THR A 918 -4.71 -17.22 19.09
N THR A 919 -5.28 -18.42 19.15
CA THR A 919 -5.09 -19.42 20.20
C THR A 919 -4.61 -20.73 19.57
N GLU A 920 -3.45 -21.23 20.02
CA GLU A 920 -2.96 -22.58 19.66
C GLU A 920 -3.84 -23.64 20.33
N LEU A 921 -4.22 -24.68 19.58
CA LEU A 921 -5.18 -25.69 20.04
C LEU A 921 -4.56 -27.09 20.15
N ASP A 922 -3.76 -27.47 19.16
CA ASP A 922 -3.07 -28.76 19.10
C ASP A 922 -1.76 -28.58 18.35
N GLU A 923 -0.66 -29.08 18.90
CA GLU A 923 0.67 -28.88 18.34
C GLU A 923 1.43 -30.20 18.27
N ASP A 924 2.30 -30.31 17.27
CA ASP A 924 3.21 -31.44 17.07
C ASP A 924 2.50 -32.81 16.91
N SER A 925 1.23 -32.81 16.47
CA SER A 925 0.46 -34.04 16.22
C SER A 925 1.01 -34.77 14.99
N ALA A 926 1.28 -36.07 15.11
CA ALA A 926 1.85 -36.85 14.02
C ALA A 926 0.85 -37.07 12.87
N VAL A 927 1.34 -37.05 11.63
CA VAL A 927 0.50 -37.33 10.45
C VAL A 927 1.30 -38.03 9.36
N LEU A 928 0.64 -38.93 8.63
CA LEU A 928 1.24 -39.61 7.48
C LEU A 928 1.19 -38.75 6.22
N GLN A 929 2.15 -38.95 5.31
CA GLN A 929 2.17 -38.30 3.99
C GLN A 929 0.99 -38.69 3.08
N THR A 930 0.22 -39.73 3.42
CA THR A 930 -0.94 -40.19 2.65
C THR A 930 -2.27 -39.67 3.20
N THR A 931 -2.23 -38.83 4.24
CA THR A 931 -3.40 -38.38 4.98
C THR A 931 -3.68 -36.90 4.74
N ALA A 932 -4.91 -36.53 4.45
CA ALA A 932 -5.40 -35.15 4.47
C ALA A 932 -6.02 -34.83 5.83
N ILE A 933 -5.85 -33.59 6.29
CA ILE A 933 -6.33 -33.13 7.59
C ILE A 933 -7.51 -32.19 7.35
N GLN A 934 -8.60 -32.38 8.10
CA GLN A 934 -9.72 -31.46 8.18
C GLN A 934 -9.90 -31.01 9.63
N ALA A 935 -9.95 -29.70 9.87
CA ALA A 935 -10.35 -29.14 11.16
C ALA A 935 -11.69 -28.41 11.01
N ARG A 936 -12.57 -28.55 11.99
CA ARG A 936 -13.93 -27.99 12.01
C ARG A 936 -14.21 -27.30 13.33
N MET A 937 -14.78 -26.11 13.24
CA MET A 937 -15.18 -25.30 14.39
C MET A 937 -16.69 -25.23 14.45
N PHE A 938 -17.26 -25.57 15.61
CA PHE A 938 -18.68 -25.47 15.89
C PHE A 938 -18.94 -24.53 17.05
N THR A 939 -20.09 -23.87 17.01
CA THR A 939 -20.71 -23.25 18.19
C THR A 939 -20.97 -24.33 19.26
N PRO A 940 -21.20 -23.94 20.53
CA PRO A 940 -21.54 -24.88 21.59
C PRO A 940 -22.82 -25.69 21.30
N ASP A 941 -23.76 -25.13 20.53
CA ASP A 941 -25.02 -25.77 20.11
C ASP A 941 -24.87 -26.70 18.90
N GLY A 942 -23.69 -26.78 18.27
CA GLY A 942 -23.38 -27.71 17.17
C GLY A 942 -23.52 -27.14 15.77
N THR A 943 -23.73 -25.82 15.61
CA THR A 943 -23.70 -25.14 14.31
C THR A 943 -22.27 -24.99 13.81
N LEU A 944 -22.00 -25.40 12.57
CA LEU A 944 -20.67 -25.28 11.98
C LEU A 944 -20.35 -23.83 11.59
N ILE A 945 -19.18 -23.35 11.98
CA ILE A 945 -18.71 -21.97 11.78
C ILE A 945 -17.60 -21.91 10.74
N ALA A 946 -16.57 -22.74 10.89
CA ALA A 946 -15.36 -22.67 10.06
C ALA A 946 -14.82 -24.06 9.75
N ARG A 947 -14.16 -24.17 8.60
CA ARG A 947 -13.40 -25.34 8.17
C ARG A 947 -11.99 -24.90 7.79
N ALA A 948 -11.01 -25.74 8.08
CA ALA A 948 -9.67 -25.64 7.52
C ALA A 948 -9.21 -27.01 7.05
N SER A 949 -8.31 -27.03 6.07
CA SER A 949 -7.74 -28.24 5.51
C SER A 949 -6.26 -28.08 5.26
N ASP A 950 -5.53 -29.19 5.38
CA ASP A 950 -4.12 -29.28 5.01
C ASP A 950 -3.87 -30.60 4.26
N TRP A 951 -3.01 -30.50 3.25
CA TRP A 951 -2.66 -31.58 2.34
C TRP A 951 -1.15 -31.80 2.31
N PRO A 952 -0.67 -33.02 2.05
CA PRO A 952 0.74 -33.26 1.81
C PRO A 952 1.27 -32.38 0.67
N GLN A 953 2.44 -31.77 0.88
CA GLN A 953 3.07 -30.85 -0.08
C GLN A 953 4.41 -31.44 -0.57
N PRO A 954 4.81 -31.18 -1.83
CA PRO A 954 4.02 -30.53 -2.88
C PRO A 954 2.86 -31.41 -3.39
N LEU A 955 1.73 -30.78 -3.77
CA LEU A 955 0.52 -31.47 -4.23
C LEU A 955 0.71 -32.40 -5.43
N LYS A 956 1.78 -32.21 -6.22
CA LYS A 956 2.09 -33.07 -7.38
C LYS A 956 2.45 -34.51 -6.99
N TYR A 957 2.90 -34.73 -5.75
CA TYR A 957 3.22 -36.07 -5.24
C TYR A 957 2.03 -36.74 -4.54
N VAL A 958 0.93 -36.03 -4.36
CA VAL A 958 -0.29 -36.59 -3.76
C VAL A 958 -0.93 -37.57 -4.76
N LEU A 959 -0.97 -38.84 -4.38
CA LEU A 959 -1.76 -39.85 -5.07
C LEU A 959 -3.24 -39.57 -4.81
N LEU A 960 -4.00 -39.41 -5.89
CA LEU A 960 -5.44 -39.18 -5.86
C LEU A 960 -6.14 -40.38 -6.51
N PRO A 961 -7.31 -40.80 -6.01
CA PRO A 961 -8.13 -41.80 -6.70
C PRO A 961 -8.57 -41.30 -8.08
N CYS A 962 -9.00 -42.19 -8.96
CA CYS A 962 -9.57 -41.78 -10.24
C CYS A 962 -10.82 -40.91 -9.98
N ALA A 963 -11.10 -39.93 -10.85
CA ALA A 963 -12.27 -39.05 -10.69
C ALA A 963 -13.60 -39.81 -10.54
N LEU A 964 -13.74 -40.96 -11.20
CA LEU A 964 -14.91 -41.85 -11.06
C LEU A 964 -15.00 -42.51 -9.68
N ASP A 965 -13.85 -42.77 -9.04
CA ASP A 965 -13.76 -43.43 -7.73
C ASP A 965 -13.87 -42.44 -6.57
N MET A 966 -13.78 -41.12 -6.84
CA MET A 966 -13.88 -40.10 -5.80
C MET A 966 -15.27 -40.00 -5.16
N GLY A 967 -16.31 -40.43 -5.88
CA GLY A 967 -17.70 -40.35 -5.41
C GLY A 967 -18.21 -38.92 -5.23
N ILE A 968 -17.59 -37.94 -5.89
CA ILE A 968 -18.02 -36.54 -5.79
C ILE A 968 -19.34 -36.34 -6.54
N SER A 969 -20.30 -35.69 -5.88
CA SER A 969 -21.62 -35.39 -6.44
C SER A 969 -22.00 -33.95 -6.16
N LEU A 970 -22.79 -33.38 -7.07
CA LEU A 970 -23.26 -32.01 -7.02
C LEU A 970 -24.75 -31.96 -7.33
N THR A 971 -25.49 -31.22 -6.50
CA THR A 971 -26.93 -30.99 -6.67
C THR A 971 -27.20 -29.49 -6.74
N VAL A 972 -27.78 -29.04 -7.84
CA VAL A 972 -28.17 -27.63 -8.07
C VAL A 972 -29.59 -27.41 -7.59
N MET A 973 -29.78 -26.38 -6.79
CA MET A 973 -31.07 -25.91 -6.26
C MET A 973 -31.18 -24.40 -6.48
N ASP A 974 -32.37 -23.83 -6.26
CA ASP A 974 -32.57 -22.39 -6.38
C ASP A 974 -31.68 -21.65 -5.37
N GLY A 975 -30.75 -20.85 -5.90
CA GLY A 975 -29.80 -20.03 -5.13
C GLY A 975 -28.69 -20.79 -4.40
N LEU A 976 -28.57 -22.12 -4.54
CA LEU A 976 -27.53 -22.89 -3.83
C LEU A 976 -27.12 -24.19 -4.54
N VAL A 977 -25.89 -24.62 -4.25
CA VAL A 977 -25.29 -25.87 -4.71
C VAL A 977 -24.86 -26.71 -3.51
N GLU A 978 -25.28 -27.97 -3.48
CA GLU A 978 -24.80 -28.95 -2.49
C GLU A 978 -23.73 -29.86 -3.11
N ILE A 979 -22.61 -30.06 -2.39
CA ILE A 979 -21.51 -30.93 -2.80
C ILE A 979 -21.22 -31.96 -1.70
N ARG A 980 -21.02 -33.22 -2.11
CA ARG A 980 -20.60 -34.34 -1.27
C ARG A 980 -19.51 -35.13 -1.98
N SER A 981 -18.70 -35.85 -1.22
CA SER A 981 -17.67 -36.75 -1.76
C SER A 981 -17.48 -37.96 -0.85
N GLU A 982 -17.01 -39.07 -1.41
CA GLU A 982 -16.63 -40.28 -0.67
C GLU A 982 -15.14 -40.31 -0.33
N THR A 983 -14.33 -39.50 -1.02
CA THR A 983 -12.90 -39.28 -0.75
C THR A 983 -12.58 -37.79 -0.60
N PRO A 984 -11.46 -37.39 0.04
CA PRO A 984 -11.04 -35.99 0.02
C PRO A 984 -10.80 -35.49 -1.40
N VAL A 985 -11.36 -34.34 -1.76
CA VAL A 985 -11.20 -33.68 -3.06
C VAL A 985 -10.66 -32.26 -2.88
N LYS A 986 -9.56 -31.96 -3.57
CA LYS A 986 -8.85 -30.69 -3.47
C LYS A 986 -9.41 -29.65 -4.46
N CYS A 987 -9.71 -28.46 -3.95
CA CYS A 987 -10.06 -27.26 -4.72
C CYS A 987 -11.13 -27.44 -5.81
N VAL A 988 -12.34 -27.80 -5.41
CA VAL A 988 -13.52 -27.85 -6.28
C VAL A 988 -13.91 -26.43 -6.70
N GLN A 989 -13.72 -26.13 -7.98
CA GLN A 989 -14.19 -24.95 -8.68
C GLN A 989 -15.58 -25.21 -9.29
N LEU A 990 -16.55 -24.36 -8.98
CA LEU A 990 -17.87 -24.30 -9.60
C LEU A 990 -17.90 -23.25 -10.72
N TYR A 991 -18.54 -23.58 -11.84
CA TYR A 991 -18.75 -22.67 -12.96
C TYR A 991 -19.98 -23.07 -13.79
N LEU A 992 -20.55 -22.11 -14.51
CA LEU A 992 -21.63 -22.38 -15.48
C LEU A 992 -21.03 -22.87 -16.81
N ALA A 993 -21.59 -23.93 -17.37
CA ALA A 993 -21.08 -24.55 -18.58
C ALA A 993 -21.14 -23.64 -19.82
N ASP A 994 -22.19 -22.84 -19.94
CA ASP A 994 -22.37 -21.92 -21.07
C ASP A 994 -21.52 -20.64 -20.97
N GLY A 995 -20.98 -20.37 -19.78
CA GLY A 995 -20.17 -19.17 -19.48
C GLY A 995 -20.86 -17.84 -19.79
N SER A 996 -22.15 -17.83 -20.09
CA SER A 996 -22.86 -16.70 -20.72
C SER A 996 -23.54 -15.78 -19.70
N ARG A 997 -23.76 -16.29 -18.49
CA ARG A 997 -24.39 -15.58 -17.39
C ARG A 997 -23.34 -15.00 -16.45
N ASP A 998 -23.32 -13.68 -16.38
CA ASP A 998 -22.48 -12.89 -15.47
C ASP A 998 -23.29 -12.44 -14.22
N ASP A 999 -24.58 -12.77 -14.15
CA ASP A 999 -25.45 -12.47 -13.02
C ASP A 999 -25.35 -13.50 -11.87
N VAL A 1000 -24.70 -14.65 -12.11
CA VAL A 1000 -24.47 -15.68 -11.08
C VAL A 1000 -23.21 -15.37 -10.28
N ILE A 1001 -23.40 -15.01 -9.01
CA ILE A 1001 -22.31 -14.65 -8.09
C ILE A 1001 -22.18 -15.70 -7.00
N TRP A 1002 -21.09 -16.48 -7.04
CA TRP A 1002 -20.77 -17.49 -6.03
C TRP A 1002 -20.39 -16.86 -4.70
N GLU A 1003 -21.00 -17.31 -3.60
CA GLU A 1003 -20.63 -16.92 -2.23
C GLU A 1003 -19.28 -17.52 -1.83
N ASP A 1004 -18.99 -18.74 -2.29
CA ASP A 1004 -17.73 -19.44 -2.07
C ASP A 1004 -17.35 -20.29 -3.29
N ASN A 1005 -16.05 -20.56 -3.49
CA ASN A 1005 -15.55 -21.34 -4.62
C ASN A 1005 -14.13 -21.87 -4.33
N GLY A 1006 -13.65 -22.85 -5.10
CA GLY A 1006 -12.31 -23.42 -4.92
C GLY A 1006 -12.13 -24.09 -3.56
N ILE A 1007 -13.11 -24.88 -3.13
CA ILE A 1007 -13.19 -25.46 -1.78
C ILE A 1007 -12.62 -26.88 -1.74
N ASP A 1008 -12.10 -27.29 -0.58
CA ASP A 1008 -11.75 -28.69 -0.35
C ASP A 1008 -12.95 -29.43 0.24
N VAL A 1009 -13.34 -30.55 -0.37
CA VAL A 1009 -14.52 -31.35 0.01
C VAL A 1009 -14.06 -32.65 0.64
N PHE A 1010 -14.52 -32.93 1.86
CA PHE A 1010 -14.15 -34.13 2.61
C PHE A 1010 -15.32 -35.11 2.77
N PRO A 1011 -15.03 -36.41 2.99
CA PRO A 1011 -16.05 -37.41 3.26
C PRO A 1011 -16.83 -37.12 4.54
N ARG A 1012 -18.08 -37.60 4.59
CA ARG A 1012 -18.95 -37.47 5.77
C ARG A 1012 -19.22 -36.01 6.18
N ASP A 1013 -19.18 -35.11 5.20
CA ASP A 1013 -19.48 -33.69 5.35
C ASP A 1013 -20.33 -33.21 4.15
N VAL A 1014 -21.02 -32.09 4.33
CA VAL A 1014 -21.91 -31.50 3.33
C VAL A 1014 -21.54 -30.04 3.14
N TYR A 1015 -21.29 -29.68 1.89
CA TYR A 1015 -20.91 -28.32 1.52
C TYR A 1015 -22.07 -27.69 0.77
N VAL A 1016 -22.63 -26.63 1.33
CA VAL A 1016 -23.72 -25.87 0.72
C VAL A 1016 -23.19 -24.49 0.37
N ILE A 1017 -23.12 -24.20 -0.94
CA ILE A 1017 -22.57 -22.96 -1.48
C ILE A 1017 -23.73 -22.15 -2.05
N LYS A 1018 -23.99 -20.96 -1.50
CA LYS A 1018 -25.00 -20.08 -2.09
C LYS A 1018 -24.43 -19.40 -3.33
N ALA A 1019 -25.30 -19.14 -4.28
CA ALA A 1019 -24.99 -18.37 -5.47
C ALA A 1019 -26.18 -17.48 -5.80
N GLN A 1020 -25.97 -16.16 -5.74
CA GLN A 1020 -26.98 -15.20 -6.15
C GLN A 1020 -27.24 -15.39 -7.65
N GLY A 1021 -28.51 -15.35 -8.08
CA GLY A 1021 -28.90 -15.50 -9.49
C GLY A 1021 -28.96 -16.95 -9.99
N LEU A 1022 -28.48 -17.93 -9.22
CA LEU A 1022 -28.52 -19.34 -9.61
C LEU A 1022 -29.96 -19.89 -9.55
N GLU A 1023 -30.38 -20.55 -10.62
CA GLU A 1023 -31.71 -21.17 -10.74
C GLU A 1023 -31.61 -22.70 -10.83
N LYS A 1024 -32.62 -23.39 -10.30
CA LYS A 1024 -32.72 -24.84 -10.45
C LYS A 1024 -32.85 -25.20 -11.94
N GLY A 1025 -31.87 -25.94 -12.45
CA GLY A 1025 -31.80 -26.36 -13.85
C GLY A 1025 -30.63 -25.75 -14.62
N ASP A 1026 -29.94 -24.76 -14.05
CA ASP A 1026 -28.68 -24.26 -14.60
C ASP A 1026 -27.64 -25.40 -14.72
N ASP A 1027 -26.92 -25.46 -15.84
CA ASP A 1027 -25.82 -26.43 -16.09
C ASP A 1027 -24.56 -25.99 -15.32
N VAL A 1028 -24.59 -26.20 -14.00
CA VAL A 1028 -23.43 -26.01 -13.13
C VAL A 1028 -22.50 -27.21 -13.27
N ARG A 1029 -21.26 -26.94 -13.65
CA ARG A 1029 -20.18 -27.92 -13.69
C ARG A 1029 -19.16 -27.64 -12.60
N MET A 1030 -18.38 -28.68 -12.31
CA MET A 1030 -17.27 -28.58 -11.39
C MET A 1030 -15.97 -29.00 -12.05
N ARG A 1031 -14.87 -28.43 -11.59
CA ARG A 1031 -13.50 -28.87 -11.87
C ARG A 1031 -12.76 -28.98 -10.54
N PHE A 1032 -11.87 -29.94 -10.39
CA PHE A 1032 -11.07 -30.10 -9.18
C PHE A 1032 -9.67 -30.63 -9.49
N TYR A 1033 -8.76 -30.55 -8.52
CA TYR A 1033 -7.38 -30.95 -8.74
C TYR A 1033 -7.30 -32.46 -8.95
N GLY A 1034 -6.72 -32.87 -10.08
CA GLY A 1034 -6.67 -34.27 -10.52
C GLY A 1034 -7.88 -34.76 -11.33
N SER A 1035 -8.91 -33.93 -11.56
CA SER A 1035 -9.94 -34.22 -12.57
C SER A 1035 -9.35 -34.01 -13.96
N SER A 1036 -9.35 -35.04 -14.82
CA SER A 1036 -8.95 -34.94 -16.23
C SER A 1036 -10.11 -34.52 -17.12
#